data_AF-A0A165DYX9-F1
#
_entry.id   AF-A0A165DYX9-F1
#
_cell.length_a   1.000
_cell.length_b   1.000
_cell.length_c   1.000
_cell.angle_alpha   90.00
_cell.angle_beta   90.00
_cell.angle_gamma   90.00
#
_symmetry.space_group_name_H-M   'P 1'
#
loop_
_entity.id
_entity.type
_entity.pdbx_description
1 polymer ?
#
loop_
_entity_poly.entity_id
_entity_poly.type
_entity_poly.pdbx_seq_one_letter_code
_entity_poly.pdbx_strand_id
1 'polypeptide(L)'
;MAPATPPQVPRHELSYTKVLSELFADRLQLCNAPDLVLTHGKYATTPEFALGRVRAQLQARDELVGAVTTLIGAATKLGLSADARQALSAWLLARDDPEQSPQLGERVIEHLEALDFRDPAVDVVLARREHLRAVSRWIVGSDAWSRDIGFSGLHHAIASGLNVNILVLDTVPYSTRDTADPETRKKDVGLYAMNYGNVYVASIALYASFMQMLQAFTEADKFPGPSVVVAHLPYTSDASPSLDVLKETKLAVDSGYWPLYRWDPTKEDRGIDPFSLDSEAVKASLQEFLDRQNHMSLLTRTKPEFATALVTNLGDRLKEARTARADKAFDELVNSLGGPPLLVLYASDGGAAEKIAKRLADRAKARGLPTRCATLDSTPLADIAQEGRVLFVTSTAGQGEPPQNGRDTFKLINAAVARGDKLAGVQYGVFGMGDSHYWPRAEDTHYYNKPGKDLDGRLEQLGAERLIPLGLGDDQDADGPQTGYKAWEPLVWKALGVADVEVTEAEPEPVTNEHIKIASNYLRGTIVEGLQDTSTGALAASDGQLTKFHGIYEQDDRDIRDERKDQGLEPAFAFMIRCRLPGGVCTPEQWLAIDQIADEHGNGTFKLTTRQTFQFHGVIKRHLKPAIQDINRCLLDTIAACGDVNRNVIVSSMPQQSQVHAEAYAFAKKMSDRFLPKTTAYHEIWLDKKLVAGNAVQDFEPLYGPYYMPRKFKMAVAIPPNNDIDVFCNDLGFIAILGEDGHLEGFNVSAGGGMGVTHAMKRTYPRLGDVLGFCTVEQGYAVGEAVMTVQRDNGNRADRKNARLKYTIDRLGLATFKSMVEKLLGWEFAPARPYKFESNVDPFGWSTDYLGKHHFVTFIENGRVEDAPGHHFKTGLREIAKVHKGNFRLTANQHVIVSDVDEEDLSQIKDLLARYKLDNLAHSGLRLSSSACVAFPTCGLAMAESERYLPVLVDKVEKICEEHGLRHDSIVMRMSGCPNGCSRPYAAEVAFVGKAPGSYLMLLGGGYYGQRLNKIYRENVTEPEILAILGPMIKRYALEREEGERFGDFVIRAGYIAPTTAGALWYEGMGGEGEHREVAAAA
;
A
#
# COMPACT_ATOMS: atom_id res chain seq x y z
N MET A 1 15.06 28.91 59.22
CA MET A 1 14.59 28.42 57.89
C MET A 1 15.82 28.36 56.99
N ALA A 2 16.10 27.20 56.38
CA ALA A 2 17.15 27.11 55.38
C ALA A 2 16.78 28.02 54.18
N PRO A 3 17.74 28.76 53.58
CA PRO A 3 17.46 29.55 52.38
C PRO A 3 16.92 28.61 51.29
N ALA A 4 15.72 28.88 50.80
CA ALA A 4 15.13 28.10 49.72
C ALA A 4 16.01 28.26 48.48
N THR A 5 16.55 27.18 47.95
CA THR A 5 17.24 27.20 46.66
C THR A 5 16.19 27.03 45.56
N PRO A 6 16.19 27.84 44.49
CA PRO A 6 15.21 27.69 43.41
C PRO A 6 15.35 26.29 42.79
N PRO A 7 14.24 25.62 42.44
CA PRO A 7 14.30 24.32 41.80
C PRO A 7 14.96 24.41 40.43
N GLN A 8 15.89 23.50 40.14
CA GLN A 8 16.57 23.44 38.85
C GLN A 8 15.64 22.86 37.79
N VAL A 9 15.43 23.59 36.70
CA VAL A 9 14.68 23.10 35.52
C VAL A 9 15.56 22.11 34.74
N PRO A 10 15.05 20.93 34.36
CA PRO A 10 15.79 19.97 33.54
C PRO A 10 16.28 20.59 32.23
N ARG A 11 17.47 20.19 31.78
CA ARG A 11 18.17 20.73 30.60
C ARG A 11 17.32 20.65 29.33
N HIS A 12 16.59 19.55 29.13
CA HIS A 12 15.76 19.38 27.93
C HIS A 12 14.53 20.30 27.93
N GLU A 13 13.92 20.51 29.11
CA GLU A 13 12.74 21.37 29.28
C GLU A 13 13.06 22.85 29.09
N LEU A 14 14.33 23.24 29.27
CA LEU A 14 14.82 24.57 28.91
C LEU A 14 14.59 24.90 27.43
N SER A 15 14.42 23.91 26.54
CA SER A 15 14.24 24.16 25.11
C SER A 15 12.92 24.90 24.82
N TYR A 16 11.82 24.50 25.44
CA TYR A 16 10.53 25.17 25.26
C TYR A 16 10.44 26.51 25.99
N THR A 17 10.99 26.59 27.21
CA THR A 17 10.98 27.85 27.98
C THR A 17 11.90 28.91 27.37
N LYS A 18 13.02 28.52 26.75
CA LYS A 18 13.85 29.44 25.95
C LYS A 18 13.10 29.98 24.75
N VAL A 19 12.41 29.12 24.00
CA VAL A 19 11.60 29.57 22.85
C VAL A 19 10.52 30.56 23.30
N LEU A 20 9.82 30.29 24.42
CA LEU A 20 8.88 31.26 24.99
C LEU A 20 9.56 32.59 25.33
N SER A 21 10.75 32.56 25.94
CA SER A 21 11.48 33.77 26.31
C SER A 21 11.98 34.57 25.11
N GLU A 22 12.34 33.91 24.01
CA GLU A 22 12.74 34.57 22.77
C GLU A 22 11.54 35.12 22.01
N LEU A 23 10.43 34.38 21.96
CA LEU A 23 9.23 34.76 21.24
C LEU A 23 8.50 35.94 21.89
N PHE A 24 8.43 35.96 23.22
CA PHE A 24 7.68 36.95 23.98
C PHE A 24 8.58 37.94 24.74
N ALA A 25 9.91 37.78 24.72
CA ALA A 25 10.88 38.73 25.25
C ALA A 25 10.44 39.40 26.57
N ASP A 26 10.31 40.73 26.59
CA ASP A 26 9.96 41.55 27.75
C ASP A 26 8.46 41.55 28.11
N ARG A 27 7.61 40.87 27.33
CA ARG A 27 6.20 40.64 27.67
C ARG A 27 5.91 39.26 28.24
N LEU A 28 6.89 38.35 28.26
CA LEU A 28 6.70 37.02 28.83
C LEU A 28 6.53 37.12 30.35
N GLN A 29 5.45 36.55 30.87
CA GLN A 29 5.26 36.36 32.29
C GLN A 29 4.99 34.90 32.61
N LEU A 30 6.02 34.23 33.14
CA LEU A 30 5.90 32.89 33.70
C LEU A 30 5.31 32.97 35.12
N CYS A 31 4.03 32.60 35.24
CA CYS A 31 3.25 32.78 36.47
C CYS A 31 3.68 31.84 37.61
N ASN A 32 4.37 30.75 37.29
CA ASN A 32 4.93 29.77 38.21
C ASN A 32 6.45 29.56 38.04
N ALA A 33 7.17 30.62 37.68
CA ALA A 33 8.61 30.59 37.48
C ALA A 33 9.39 30.11 38.74
N PRO A 34 10.45 29.29 38.60
CA PRO A 34 11.22 28.74 39.73
C PRO A 34 11.83 29.76 40.69
N ASP A 35 12.18 30.94 40.20
CA ASP A 35 12.76 32.05 40.96
C ASP A 35 11.80 32.63 42.00
N LEU A 36 10.48 32.53 41.78
CA LEU A 36 9.44 32.97 42.72
C LEU A 36 9.45 32.17 44.03
N VAL A 37 10.10 31.01 44.06
CA VAL A 37 10.27 30.24 45.30
C VAL A 37 11.08 31.01 46.34
N LEU A 38 11.97 31.91 45.91
CA LEU A 38 12.77 32.76 46.78
C LEU A 38 11.92 33.79 47.54
N THR A 39 10.88 34.31 46.90
CA THR A 39 10.04 35.40 47.44
C THR A 39 8.72 34.90 48.03
N HIS A 40 8.16 33.81 47.51
CA HIS A 40 6.83 33.30 47.86
C HIS A 40 6.81 31.86 48.40
N GLY A 41 7.98 31.21 48.51
CA GLY A 41 8.12 29.85 49.05
C GLY A 41 7.76 28.75 48.05
N LYS A 42 7.81 27.49 48.51
CA LYS A 42 7.68 26.30 47.64
C LYS A 42 6.34 26.17 46.91
N TYR A 43 5.28 26.83 47.39
CA TYR A 43 3.98 26.83 46.74
C TYR A 43 3.95 27.68 45.46
N ALA A 44 4.99 28.49 45.20
CA ALA A 44 5.06 29.36 44.04
C ALA A 44 5.04 28.63 42.68
N THR A 45 5.38 27.34 42.67
CA THR A 45 5.40 26.51 41.47
C THR A 45 4.10 25.71 41.27
N THR A 46 3.10 25.84 42.15
CA THR A 46 1.84 25.10 42.03
C THR A 46 0.86 25.78 41.05
N PRO A 47 -0.02 25.02 40.38
CA PRO A 47 -1.01 25.59 39.48
C PRO A 47 -1.95 26.60 40.16
N GLU A 48 -2.36 26.34 41.41
CA GLU A 48 -3.30 27.19 42.15
C GLU A 48 -2.71 28.57 42.46
N PHE A 49 -1.43 28.62 42.83
CA PHE A 49 -0.72 29.88 43.04
C PHE A 49 -0.58 30.67 41.74
N ALA A 50 -0.20 29.98 40.66
CA ALA A 50 -0.07 30.55 39.33
C ALA A 50 -1.38 31.20 38.86
N LEU A 51 -2.50 30.47 39.00
CA LEU A 51 -3.84 30.94 38.64
C LEU A 51 -4.28 32.14 39.50
N GLY A 52 -3.97 32.12 40.80
CA GLY A 52 -4.21 33.25 41.70
C GLY A 52 -3.47 34.53 41.28
N ARG A 53 -2.21 34.40 40.85
CA ARG A 53 -1.43 35.53 40.31
C ARG A 53 -2.00 36.06 39.01
N VAL A 54 -2.41 35.18 38.09
CA VAL A 54 -3.05 35.58 36.83
C VAL A 54 -4.32 36.39 37.10
N ARG A 55 -5.17 35.90 38.02
CA ARG A 55 -6.41 36.60 38.40
C ARG A 55 -6.12 38.00 38.97
N ALA A 56 -5.13 38.12 39.84
CA ALA A 56 -4.73 39.41 40.40
C ALA A 56 -4.23 40.39 39.33
N GLN A 57 -3.49 39.90 38.34
CA GLN A 57 -2.98 40.73 37.23
C GLN A 57 -4.07 41.17 36.27
N LEU A 58 -5.04 40.31 35.97
CA LEU A 58 -6.19 40.66 35.14
C LEU A 58 -7.07 41.70 35.84
N GLN A 59 -7.34 41.52 37.14
CA GLN A 59 -8.07 42.50 37.93
C GLN A 59 -7.35 43.87 37.96
N ALA A 60 -6.04 43.88 38.17
CA ALA A 60 -5.26 45.13 38.16
C ALA A 60 -5.30 45.82 36.79
N ARG A 61 -5.38 45.05 35.70
CA ARG A 61 -5.53 45.58 34.34
C ARG A 61 -6.93 46.12 34.08
N ASP A 62 -7.98 45.48 34.59
CA ASP A 62 -9.36 45.99 34.51
C ASP A 62 -9.51 47.32 35.28
N GLU A 63 -8.90 47.42 36.46
CA GLU A 63 -8.82 48.67 37.24
C GLU A 63 -8.13 49.80 36.46
N LEU A 64 -7.01 49.49 35.80
CA LEU A 64 -6.29 50.42 34.93
C LEU A 64 -7.15 50.91 33.76
N VAL A 65 -7.83 49.99 33.05
CA VAL A 65 -8.71 50.31 31.92
C VAL A 65 -9.89 51.18 32.38
N GLY A 66 -10.46 50.87 33.55
CA GLY A 66 -11.48 51.70 34.18
C GLY A 66 -10.99 53.12 34.44
N ALA A 67 -9.81 53.28 35.05
CA ALA A 67 -9.22 54.58 35.34
C ALA A 67 -8.93 55.40 34.05
N VAL A 68 -8.38 54.77 33.01
CA VAL A 68 -8.16 55.42 31.72
C VAL A 68 -9.48 55.87 31.08
N THR A 69 -10.52 55.03 31.14
CA THR A 69 -11.85 55.37 30.61
C THR A 69 -12.46 56.57 31.36
N THR A 70 -12.30 56.61 32.69
CA THR A 70 -12.70 57.77 33.50
C THR A 70 -11.96 59.04 33.09
N LEU A 71 -10.64 58.98 32.87
CA LEU A 71 -9.85 60.14 32.44
C LEU A 71 -10.28 60.66 31.06
N ILE A 72 -10.59 59.76 30.12
CA ILE A 72 -11.10 60.14 28.79
C ILE A 72 -12.46 60.85 28.93
N GLY A 73 -13.38 60.30 29.72
CA GLY A 73 -14.71 60.88 29.95
C GLY A 73 -14.70 62.22 30.69
N ALA A 74 -13.74 62.42 31.60
CA ALA A 74 -13.57 63.64 32.38
C ALA A 74 -12.64 64.68 31.73
N ALA A 75 -12.08 64.39 30.56
CA ALA A 75 -10.96 65.13 29.99
C ALA A 75 -11.21 66.64 29.79
N THR A 76 -12.41 67.04 29.40
CA THR A 76 -12.79 68.46 29.24
C THR A 76 -12.90 69.18 30.58
N LYS A 77 -13.35 68.47 31.62
CA LYS A 77 -13.51 69.00 32.99
C LYS A 77 -12.15 69.11 33.72
N LEU A 78 -11.24 68.20 33.43
CA LEU A 78 -9.89 68.14 34.01
C LEU A 78 -8.85 68.99 33.24
N GLY A 79 -9.24 69.64 32.13
CA GLY A 79 -8.33 70.47 31.34
C GLY A 79 -7.20 69.68 30.66
N LEU A 80 -7.40 68.39 30.37
CA LEU A 80 -6.39 67.57 29.70
C LEU A 80 -6.10 68.11 28.29
N SER A 81 -4.81 68.22 27.93
CA SER A 81 -4.38 68.64 26.61
C SER A 81 -4.95 67.72 25.51
N ALA A 82 -5.03 68.23 24.28
CA ALA A 82 -5.49 67.44 23.14
C ALA A 82 -4.61 66.19 22.94
N ASP A 83 -3.29 66.34 23.13
CA ASP A 83 -2.31 65.26 22.99
C ASP A 83 -2.46 64.18 24.07
N ALA A 84 -2.69 64.57 25.33
CA ALA A 84 -2.92 63.62 26.43
C ALA A 84 -4.20 62.80 26.21
N ARG A 85 -5.27 63.46 25.73
CA ARG A 85 -6.52 62.77 25.34
C ARG A 85 -6.28 61.77 24.21
N GLN A 86 -5.55 62.19 23.18
CA GLN A 86 -5.24 61.33 22.05
C GLN A 86 -4.40 60.13 22.49
N ALA A 87 -3.42 60.31 23.36
CA ALA A 87 -2.59 59.23 23.89
C ALA A 87 -3.43 58.21 24.69
N LEU A 88 -4.31 58.68 25.60
CA LEU A 88 -5.21 57.81 26.38
C LEU A 88 -6.19 57.04 25.49
N SER A 89 -6.81 57.70 24.50
CA SER A 89 -7.74 57.03 23.59
C SER A 89 -7.04 56.06 22.64
N ALA A 90 -5.86 56.43 22.13
CA ALA A 90 -5.06 55.54 21.28
C ALA A 90 -4.61 54.29 22.05
N TRP A 91 -4.14 54.46 23.29
CA TRP A 91 -3.80 53.31 24.13
C TRP A 91 -5.02 52.44 24.41
N LEU A 92 -6.18 53.01 24.76
CA LEU A 92 -7.38 52.23 25.07
C LEU A 92 -7.83 51.32 23.91
N LEU A 93 -7.66 51.79 22.66
CA LEU A 93 -7.96 51.05 21.44
C LEU A 93 -6.92 49.97 21.11
N ALA A 94 -5.66 50.21 21.47
CA ALA A 94 -4.54 49.32 21.18
C ALA A 94 -3.96 48.62 22.43
N ARG A 95 -4.72 48.57 23.54
CA ARG A 95 -4.22 48.12 24.86
C ARG A 95 -3.73 46.66 24.85
N ASP A 96 -4.37 45.82 24.03
CA ASP A 96 -4.06 44.39 23.88
C ASP A 96 -3.15 44.14 22.66
N ASP A 97 -2.74 45.20 21.96
CA ASP A 97 -1.79 45.11 20.86
C ASP A 97 -0.34 45.03 21.41
N PRO A 98 0.39 43.95 21.13
CA PRO A 98 1.75 43.75 21.61
C PRO A 98 2.74 44.81 21.14
N GLU A 99 2.57 45.32 19.91
CA GLU A 99 3.51 46.23 19.26
C GLU A 99 3.24 47.68 19.60
N GLN A 100 1.97 48.07 19.81
CA GLN A 100 1.56 49.46 20.02
C GLN A 100 1.36 49.83 21.50
N SER A 101 0.91 48.90 22.33
CA SER A 101 0.62 49.17 23.75
C SER A 101 1.81 49.69 24.56
N PRO A 102 3.08 49.25 24.34
CA PRO A 102 4.20 49.75 25.12
C PRO A 102 4.50 51.24 24.85
N GLN A 103 4.60 51.66 23.59
CA GLN A 103 4.94 53.03 23.23
C GLN A 103 3.79 53.99 23.54
N LEU A 104 2.54 53.54 23.35
CA LEU A 104 1.37 54.31 23.77
C LEU A 104 1.28 54.40 25.29
N GLY A 105 1.66 53.35 26.02
CA GLY A 105 1.76 53.34 27.47
C GLY A 105 2.78 54.35 28.00
N GLU A 106 3.98 54.40 27.42
CA GLU A 106 5.00 55.40 27.79
C GLU A 106 4.51 56.82 27.55
N ARG A 107 3.86 57.09 26.41
CA ARG A 107 3.26 58.40 26.12
C ARG A 107 2.16 58.78 27.11
N VAL A 108 1.37 57.80 27.57
CA VAL A 108 0.36 58.03 28.62
C VAL A 108 1.06 58.40 29.93
N ILE A 109 2.14 57.70 30.31
CA ILE A 109 2.92 58.01 31.52
C ILE A 109 3.49 59.43 31.43
N GLU A 110 4.16 59.78 30.33
CA GLU A 110 4.77 61.10 30.11
C GLU A 110 3.75 62.24 30.27
N HIS A 111 2.56 62.10 29.67
CA HIS A 111 1.52 63.11 29.75
C HIS A 111 0.87 63.20 31.14
N LEU A 112 0.74 62.08 31.86
CA LEU A 112 0.13 62.04 33.19
C LEU A 112 1.09 62.45 34.31
N GLU A 113 2.39 62.22 34.16
CA GLU A 113 3.42 62.70 35.08
C GLU A 113 3.62 64.22 34.98
N ALA A 114 3.43 64.79 33.78
CA ALA A 114 3.53 66.22 33.50
C ALA A 114 2.32 67.07 33.94
N LEU A 115 1.29 66.47 34.56
CA LEU A 115 0.13 67.21 35.06
C LEU A 115 0.44 67.93 36.38
N ASP A 116 0.08 69.20 36.47
CA ASP A 116 0.24 70.04 37.68
C ASP A 116 -0.77 69.72 38.81
N PHE A 117 -1.66 68.74 38.60
CA PHE A 117 -2.68 68.30 39.55
C PHE A 117 -2.74 66.77 39.61
N ARG A 118 -3.24 66.23 40.73
CA ARG A 118 -3.42 64.78 40.93
C ARG A 118 -4.90 64.45 41.10
N ASP A 119 -5.47 63.84 40.07
CA ASP A 119 -6.79 63.21 40.13
C ASP A 119 -6.63 61.75 40.59
N PRO A 120 -7.54 61.19 41.41
CA PRO A 120 -7.45 59.79 41.84
C PRO A 120 -7.29 58.78 40.70
N ALA A 121 -7.88 59.04 39.52
CA ALA A 121 -7.72 58.17 38.36
C ALA A 121 -6.31 58.25 37.75
N VAL A 122 -5.62 59.39 37.85
CA VAL A 122 -4.21 59.53 37.43
C VAL A 122 -3.30 58.69 38.33
N ASP A 123 -3.52 58.75 39.64
CA ASP A 123 -2.72 57.97 40.60
C ASP A 123 -2.88 56.46 40.39
N VAL A 124 -4.10 56.00 40.08
CA VAL A 124 -4.35 54.58 39.74
C VAL A 124 -3.60 54.16 38.48
N VAL A 125 -3.60 54.99 37.43
CA VAL A 125 -2.87 54.69 36.17
C VAL A 125 -1.36 54.61 36.42
N LEU A 126 -0.78 55.57 37.16
CA LEU A 126 0.65 55.59 37.45
C LEU A 126 1.08 54.44 38.38
N ALA A 127 0.25 54.09 39.37
CA ALA A 127 0.50 52.95 40.28
C ALA A 127 0.43 51.58 39.59
N ARG A 128 -0.19 51.51 38.41
CA ARG A 128 -0.37 50.28 37.61
C ARG A 128 0.32 50.35 36.25
N ARG A 129 1.31 51.24 36.09
CA ARG A 129 2.03 51.46 34.83
C ARG A 129 2.64 50.20 34.19
N GLU A 130 2.99 49.20 34.99
CA GLU A 130 3.48 47.89 34.49
C GLU A 130 2.44 47.11 33.67
N HIS A 131 1.15 47.43 33.81
CA HIS A 131 0.04 46.81 33.06
C HIS A 131 -0.38 47.60 31.81
N LEU A 132 0.28 48.73 31.50
CA LEU A 132 0.04 49.49 30.26
C LEU A 132 0.51 48.72 29.02
N ARG A 133 1.55 47.90 29.14
CA ARG A 133 1.97 46.97 28.08
C ARG A 133 1.10 45.72 28.03
N ALA A 134 0.87 45.16 26.86
CA ALA A 134 0.29 43.82 26.72
C ALA A 134 1.27 42.76 27.24
N VAL A 135 0.77 41.82 28.05
CA VAL A 135 1.56 40.79 28.74
C VAL A 135 1.08 39.40 28.32
N SER A 136 2.02 38.53 27.97
CA SER A 136 1.79 37.12 27.63
C SER A 136 1.96 36.26 28.88
N ARG A 137 0.87 35.72 29.41
CA ARG A 137 0.86 34.99 30.70
C ARG A 137 0.91 33.49 30.47
N TRP A 138 1.94 32.83 30.98
CA TRP A 138 2.17 31.39 30.79
C TRP A 138 2.31 30.66 32.13
N ILE A 139 1.66 29.49 32.21
CA ILE A 139 1.80 28.50 33.27
C ILE A 139 2.44 27.26 32.66
N VAL A 140 3.55 26.76 33.23
CA VAL A 140 4.23 25.56 32.72
C VAL A 140 4.01 24.39 33.68
N GLY A 141 3.46 23.29 33.20
CA GLY A 141 3.21 22.06 33.96
C GLY A 141 3.93 20.84 33.36
N SER A 142 4.13 19.82 34.18
CA SER A 142 4.70 18.53 33.75
C SER A 142 3.60 17.48 33.51
N ASP A 143 4.00 16.32 33.01
CA ASP A 143 3.13 15.17 32.81
C ASP A 143 2.43 14.67 34.09
N ALA A 144 2.92 15.04 35.27
CA ALA A 144 2.22 14.78 36.54
C ALA A 144 0.79 15.35 36.55
N TRP A 145 0.54 16.46 35.85
CA TRP A 145 -0.78 17.10 35.75
C TRP A 145 -1.76 16.29 34.87
N SER A 146 -1.28 15.26 34.18
CA SER A 146 -2.07 14.36 33.33
C SER A 146 -2.37 12.99 33.97
N ARG A 147 -1.82 12.70 35.16
CA ARG A 147 -1.91 11.39 35.83
C ARG A 147 -2.83 11.36 37.06
N ASP A 148 -3.08 12.48 37.74
CA ASP A 148 -3.82 12.48 39.00
C ASP A 148 -5.37 12.60 38.84
N ILE A 149 -6.07 11.91 39.73
CA ILE A 149 -7.53 11.83 39.87
C ILE A 149 -8.00 13.11 40.58
N GLY A 150 -8.11 14.18 39.81
CA GLY A 150 -8.70 15.43 40.28
C GLY A 150 -7.94 16.62 39.74
N PHE A 151 -8.01 16.85 38.44
CA PHE A 151 -8.37 18.13 37.83
C PHE A 151 -8.60 19.31 38.82
N SER A 152 -7.60 19.71 39.62
CA SER A 152 -7.66 20.95 40.39
C SER A 152 -7.00 22.02 39.54
N GLY A 153 -5.68 21.94 39.31
CA GLY A 153 -4.92 22.98 38.62
C GLY A 153 -5.36 23.26 37.18
N LEU A 154 -5.19 22.26 36.29
CA LEU A 154 -5.50 22.42 34.86
C LEU A 154 -6.99 22.70 34.61
N HIS A 155 -7.87 22.00 35.33
CA HIS A 155 -9.31 22.21 35.22
C HIS A 155 -9.77 23.53 35.80
N HIS A 156 -9.25 23.99 36.95
CA HIS A 156 -9.57 25.32 37.46
C HIS A 156 -9.06 26.41 36.50
N ALA A 157 -7.90 26.23 35.87
CA ALA A 157 -7.40 27.17 34.88
C ALA A 157 -8.31 27.23 33.65
N ILE A 158 -8.69 26.08 33.08
CA ILE A 158 -9.64 26.00 31.96
C ILE A 158 -11.03 26.54 32.35
N ALA A 159 -11.61 26.08 33.44
CA ALA A 159 -12.95 26.45 33.91
C ALA A 159 -13.04 27.92 34.37
N SER A 160 -11.91 28.56 34.69
CA SER A 160 -11.90 29.98 35.07
C SER A 160 -12.27 30.93 33.94
N GLY A 161 -12.09 30.51 32.67
CA GLY A 161 -12.26 31.38 31.51
C GLY A 161 -11.28 32.56 31.44
N LEU A 162 -10.26 32.60 32.31
CA LEU A 162 -9.26 33.67 32.32
C LEU A 162 -8.36 33.58 31.10
N ASN A 163 -7.89 34.72 30.60
CA ASN A 163 -6.90 34.78 29.53
C ASN A 163 -5.52 34.36 30.07
N VAL A 164 -5.18 33.08 29.86
CA VAL A 164 -3.94 32.44 30.34
C VAL A 164 -3.52 31.29 29.43
N ASN A 165 -2.23 31.20 29.16
CA ASN A 165 -1.65 30.10 28.38
C ASN A 165 -1.07 29.02 29.29
N ILE A 166 -1.36 27.75 29.00
CA ILE A 166 -0.89 26.60 29.77
C ILE A 166 -0.05 25.70 28.86
N LEU A 167 1.24 25.56 29.18
CA LEU A 167 2.15 24.64 28.51
C LEU A 167 2.32 23.37 29.35
N VAL A 168 1.94 22.21 28.82
CA VAL A 168 2.10 20.90 29.49
C VAL A 168 3.19 20.09 28.78
N LEU A 169 4.26 19.76 29.48
CA LEU A 169 5.38 18.97 28.94
C LEU A 169 5.14 17.47 29.15
N ASP A 170 5.11 16.71 28.06
CA ASP A 170 4.98 15.25 28.04
C ASP A 170 6.34 14.58 27.85
N THR A 171 6.89 14.00 28.92
CA THR A 171 8.25 13.45 28.94
C THR A 171 8.36 11.96 28.68
N VAL A 172 7.25 11.24 28.44
CA VAL A 172 7.25 9.77 28.33
C VAL A 172 7.83 9.30 26.98
N PRO A 173 8.89 8.48 26.95
CA PRO A 173 9.42 7.93 25.70
C PRO A 173 8.47 6.96 25.02
N TYR A 174 8.43 7.03 23.68
CA TYR A 174 7.58 6.19 22.83
C TYR A 174 7.91 4.70 23.04
N SER A 175 9.19 4.36 23.07
CA SER A 175 9.69 2.98 23.24
C SER A 175 9.34 2.33 24.57
N THR A 176 9.00 3.10 25.61
CA THR A 176 8.67 2.58 26.95
C THR A 176 7.19 2.69 27.31
N ARG A 177 6.33 3.09 26.37
CA ARG A 177 4.91 3.39 26.62
C ARG A 177 4.11 2.21 27.20
N ASP A 178 4.50 0.98 26.87
CA ASP A 178 3.81 -0.27 27.27
C ASP A 178 4.32 -0.83 28.61
N THR A 179 5.28 -0.18 29.25
CA THR A 179 5.87 -0.60 30.54
C THR A 179 5.17 0.00 31.77
N ALA A 180 4.16 0.87 31.56
CA ALA A 180 3.45 1.55 32.64
C ALA A 180 2.25 0.73 33.17
N ASP A 181 2.06 0.77 34.50
CA ASP A 181 0.98 0.08 35.23
C ASP A 181 -0.41 0.49 34.70
N PRO A 182 -1.27 -0.47 34.28
CA PRO A 182 -2.62 -0.21 33.75
C PRO A 182 -3.51 0.68 34.63
N GLU A 183 -3.33 0.68 35.96
CA GLU A 183 -4.11 1.53 36.88
C GLU A 183 -3.64 3.00 36.89
N THR A 184 -2.48 3.30 36.30
CA THR A 184 -1.87 4.65 36.23
C THR A 184 -1.89 5.25 34.83
N ARG A 185 -2.87 4.86 34.00
CA ARG A 185 -2.96 5.31 32.60
C ARG A 185 -3.17 6.83 32.51
N LYS A 186 -2.24 7.48 31.81
CA LYS A 186 -2.25 8.91 31.49
C LYS A 186 -3.51 9.31 30.69
N LYS A 187 -4.18 10.40 31.09
CA LYS A 187 -5.36 10.94 30.39
C LYS A 187 -4.93 11.90 29.27
N ASP A 188 -5.72 11.99 28.19
CA ASP A 188 -5.46 12.89 27.06
C ASP A 188 -5.88 14.32 27.41
N VAL A 189 -4.89 15.16 27.73
CA VAL A 189 -5.06 16.56 28.14
C VAL A 189 -5.67 17.41 27.02
N GLY A 190 -5.26 17.17 25.77
CA GLY A 190 -5.74 17.94 24.62
C GLY A 190 -7.23 17.67 24.39
N LEU A 191 -7.62 16.40 24.36
CA LEU A 191 -9.02 16.01 24.21
C LEU A 191 -9.89 16.49 25.39
N TYR A 192 -9.34 16.46 26.61
CA TYR A 192 -10.03 17.01 27.77
C TYR A 192 -10.32 18.51 27.62
N ALA A 193 -9.33 19.31 27.22
CA ALA A 193 -9.48 20.75 27.03
C ALA A 193 -10.46 21.08 25.88
N MET A 194 -10.44 20.33 24.78
CA MET A 194 -11.37 20.54 23.67
C MET A 194 -12.83 20.31 24.05
N ASN A 195 -13.12 19.39 24.99
CA ASN A 195 -14.49 19.15 25.45
C ASN A 195 -15.13 20.35 26.18
N TYR A 196 -14.36 21.38 26.56
CA TYR A 196 -14.91 22.60 27.14
C TYR A 196 -15.52 23.56 26.11
N GLY A 197 -15.14 23.44 24.84
CA GLY A 197 -15.72 24.26 23.77
C GLY A 197 -15.19 25.70 23.66
N ASN A 198 -14.49 26.23 24.67
CA ASN A 198 -14.06 27.63 24.75
C ASN A 198 -12.56 27.82 25.07
N VAL A 199 -11.72 26.87 24.66
CA VAL A 199 -10.29 26.80 25.00
C VAL A 199 -9.48 26.66 23.71
N TYR A 200 -8.41 27.41 23.50
CA TYR A 200 -7.48 27.09 22.41
C TYR A 200 -6.67 25.84 22.78
N VAL A 201 -6.55 24.85 21.89
CA VAL A 201 -5.79 23.62 22.17
C VAL A 201 -4.81 23.33 21.06
N ALA A 202 -3.54 23.10 21.40
CA ALA A 202 -2.55 22.64 20.43
C ALA A 202 -1.72 21.47 20.96
N SER A 203 -1.36 20.56 20.05
CA SER A 203 -0.37 19.51 20.27
C SER A 203 0.87 19.83 19.44
N ILE A 204 2.01 19.96 20.12
CA ILE A 204 3.27 20.41 19.53
C ILE A 204 4.40 19.42 19.84
N ALA A 205 5.44 19.43 19.01
CA ALA A 205 6.68 18.73 19.29
C ALA A 205 7.86 19.45 18.63
N LEU A 206 8.72 20.06 19.45
CA LEU A 206 9.85 20.88 19.03
C LEU A 206 10.75 20.18 18.00
N TYR A 207 11.06 18.91 18.25
CA TYR A 207 11.96 18.13 17.40
C TYR A 207 11.28 17.51 16.17
N ALA A 208 9.95 17.67 16.02
CA ALA A 208 9.23 17.24 14.82
C ALA A 208 8.87 18.42 13.90
N SER A 209 8.42 19.55 14.47
CA SER A 209 8.12 20.76 13.69
C SER A 209 8.28 22.02 14.53
N PHE A 210 9.41 22.71 14.34
CA PHE A 210 9.69 23.98 15.00
C PHE A 210 8.71 25.09 14.58
N MET A 211 8.38 25.16 13.29
CA MET A 211 7.46 26.19 12.76
C MET A 211 6.05 26.04 13.33
N GLN A 212 5.54 24.80 13.40
CA GLN A 212 4.22 24.53 13.95
C GLN A 212 4.13 24.93 15.42
N MET A 213 5.18 24.66 16.21
CA MET A 213 5.27 25.10 17.59
C MET A 213 5.21 26.64 17.72
N LEU A 214 5.99 27.38 16.93
CA LEU A 214 5.97 28.84 16.99
C LEU A 214 4.59 29.41 16.64
N GLN A 215 3.94 28.83 15.64
CA GLN A 215 2.59 29.20 15.25
C GLN A 215 1.59 28.91 16.37
N ALA A 216 1.65 27.72 16.98
CA ALA A 216 0.79 27.34 18.10
C ALA A 216 0.98 28.25 19.32
N PHE A 217 2.20 28.64 19.67
CA PHE A 217 2.46 29.60 20.75
C PHE A 217 1.89 30.98 20.46
N THR A 218 2.05 31.46 19.22
CA THR A 218 1.53 32.77 18.81
C THR A 218 0.00 32.80 18.78
N GLU A 219 -0.63 31.72 18.32
CA GLU A 219 -2.08 31.58 18.30
C GLU A 219 -2.65 31.45 19.72
N ALA A 220 -2.01 30.67 20.58
CA ALA A 220 -2.35 30.56 21.99
C ALA A 220 -2.34 31.95 22.67
N ASP A 221 -1.28 32.74 22.48
CA ASP A 221 -1.17 34.08 23.06
C ASP A 221 -2.23 35.08 22.56
N LYS A 222 -2.65 34.94 21.30
CA LYS A 222 -3.71 35.78 20.70
C LYS A 222 -5.11 35.37 21.12
N PHE A 223 -5.30 34.17 21.66
CA PHE A 223 -6.61 33.65 22.02
C PHE A 223 -7.16 34.39 23.26
N PRO A 224 -8.36 35.01 23.19
CA PRO A 224 -8.91 35.81 24.30
C PRO A 224 -9.59 34.92 25.36
N GLY A 225 -8.83 33.99 25.97
CA GLY A 225 -9.33 33.01 26.91
C GLY A 225 -8.25 32.01 27.35
N PRO A 226 -8.61 30.91 28.02
CA PRO A 226 -7.65 29.89 28.38
C PRO A 226 -7.12 29.17 27.14
N SER A 227 -5.82 28.88 27.11
CA SER A 227 -5.20 28.07 26.06
C SER A 227 -4.37 26.93 26.68
N VAL A 228 -4.35 25.78 26.00
CA VAL A 228 -3.64 24.57 26.43
C VAL A 228 -2.78 24.06 25.28
N VAL A 229 -1.47 24.16 25.47
CA VAL A 229 -0.47 23.64 24.54
C VAL A 229 0.22 22.43 25.16
N VAL A 230 0.06 21.26 24.55
CA VAL A 230 0.67 20.02 25.01
C VAL A 230 1.90 19.73 24.16
N ALA A 231 3.06 19.59 24.80
CA ALA A 231 4.34 19.51 24.11
C ALA A 231 5.05 18.17 24.36
N HIS A 232 5.37 17.43 23.29
CA HIS A 232 6.13 16.19 23.42
C HIS A 232 7.62 16.45 23.61
N LEU A 233 8.22 15.80 24.60
CA LEU A 233 9.63 15.88 24.92
C LEU A 233 10.14 14.58 25.57
N PRO A 234 10.23 13.46 24.84
CA PRO A 234 10.53 12.14 25.41
C PRO A 234 11.98 12.03 25.90
N TYR A 235 12.21 11.94 27.21
CA TYR A 235 13.55 11.70 27.79
C TYR A 235 13.48 10.86 29.07
N THR A 236 14.55 10.12 29.38
CA THR A 236 14.61 9.22 30.55
C THR A 236 15.40 9.80 31.71
N SER A 237 16.38 10.67 31.44
CA SER A 237 17.17 11.37 32.45
C SER A 237 17.68 12.71 31.91
N ASP A 238 18.13 13.61 32.77
CA ASP A 238 18.73 14.89 32.36
C ASP A 238 20.05 14.73 31.57
N ALA A 239 20.62 13.51 31.58
CA ALA A 239 21.80 13.13 30.82
C ALA A 239 21.49 12.50 29.45
N SER A 240 20.20 12.36 29.08
CA SER A 240 19.80 11.76 27.80
C SER A 240 20.40 12.54 26.61
N PRO A 241 21.04 11.87 25.62
CA PRO A 241 21.53 12.55 24.44
C PRO A 241 20.38 13.21 23.66
N SER A 242 20.54 14.48 23.24
CA SER A 242 19.52 15.21 22.47
C SER A 242 19.11 14.50 21.18
N LEU A 243 20.01 13.70 20.60
CA LEU A 243 19.75 12.87 19.42
C LEU A 243 18.70 11.78 19.69
N ASP A 244 18.71 11.19 20.89
CA ASP A 244 17.77 10.12 21.24
C ASP A 244 16.37 10.70 21.49
N VAL A 245 16.30 11.86 22.15
CA VAL A 245 15.06 12.64 22.32
C VAL A 245 14.45 12.98 20.95
N LEU A 246 15.28 13.39 19.98
CA LEU A 246 14.83 13.69 18.62
C LEU A 246 14.29 12.44 17.91
N LYS A 247 15.01 11.31 17.97
CA LYS A 247 14.57 10.05 17.35
C LYS A 247 13.24 9.56 17.90
N GLU A 248 13.09 9.55 19.23
CA GLU A 248 11.85 9.14 19.89
C GLU A 248 10.70 10.08 19.52
N THR A 249 10.95 11.40 19.46
CA THR A 249 9.95 12.40 19.04
C THR A 249 9.48 12.14 17.61
N LYS A 250 10.42 11.91 16.69
CA LYS A 250 10.11 11.64 15.29
C LYS A 250 9.31 10.35 15.12
N LEU A 251 9.71 9.28 15.80
CA LEU A 251 8.94 8.02 15.80
C LEU A 251 7.52 8.20 16.34
N ALA A 252 7.36 8.98 17.41
CA ALA A 252 6.05 9.27 17.99
C ALA A 252 5.12 10.01 17.00
N VAL A 253 5.63 11.01 16.28
CA VAL A 253 4.84 11.78 15.30
C VAL A 253 4.59 10.99 14.03
N ASP A 254 5.61 10.38 13.44
CA ASP A 254 5.52 9.65 12.16
C ASP A 254 4.64 8.39 12.29
N SER A 255 4.55 7.79 13.49
CA SER A 255 3.64 6.65 13.76
C SER A 255 2.20 7.06 14.09
N GLY A 256 1.89 8.36 14.16
CA GLY A 256 0.58 8.88 14.58
C GLY A 256 0.30 8.79 16.08
N TYR A 257 1.26 8.32 16.90
CA TYR A 257 1.13 8.29 18.36
C TYR A 257 1.14 9.69 19.00
N TRP A 258 1.76 10.68 18.37
CA TRP A 258 1.71 12.07 18.79
C TRP A 258 1.31 12.97 17.62
N PRO A 259 0.00 13.14 17.34
CA PRO A 259 -0.43 14.00 16.25
C PRO A 259 -0.14 15.46 16.60
N LEU A 260 0.35 16.22 15.63
CA LEU A 260 0.52 17.67 15.73
C LEU A 260 -0.76 18.32 15.20
N TYR A 261 -1.39 19.15 16.02
CA TYR A 261 -2.65 19.81 15.64
C TYR A 261 -2.84 21.11 16.40
N ARG A 262 -3.77 21.93 15.92
CA ARG A 262 -4.22 23.18 16.55
C ARG A 262 -5.74 23.26 16.45
N TRP A 263 -6.38 23.67 17.52
CA TRP A 263 -7.83 23.81 17.63
C TRP A 263 -8.17 25.17 18.24
N ASP A 264 -8.89 25.99 17.48
CA ASP A 264 -9.34 27.32 17.87
C ASP A 264 -10.86 27.41 17.71
N PRO A 265 -11.64 27.31 18.81
CA PRO A 265 -13.10 27.36 18.74
C PRO A 265 -13.65 28.68 18.20
N THR A 266 -12.91 29.79 18.28
CA THR A 266 -13.41 31.09 17.78
C THR A 266 -13.49 31.17 16.26
N LYS A 267 -12.84 30.24 15.54
CA LYS A 267 -12.93 30.14 14.09
C LYS A 267 -14.33 29.70 13.65
N GLU A 268 -15.04 28.93 14.47
CA GLU A 268 -16.39 28.45 14.16
C GLU A 268 -17.37 29.62 14.05
N ASP A 269 -17.26 30.64 14.91
CA ASP A 269 -18.04 31.89 14.85
C ASP A 269 -17.84 32.66 13.53
N ARG A 270 -16.71 32.42 12.84
CA ARG A 270 -16.35 33.05 11.55
C ARG A 270 -16.61 32.13 10.36
N GLY A 271 -17.21 30.96 10.57
CA GLY A 271 -17.48 29.95 9.54
C GLY A 271 -16.23 29.24 9.02
N ILE A 272 -15.13 29.29 9.77
CA ILE A 272 -13.86 28.63 9.46
C ILE A 272 -13.76 27.37 10.35
N ASP A 273 -13.15 26.31 9.83
CA ASP A 273 -12.96 25.07 10.60
C ASP A 273 -12.13 25.35 11.86
N PRO A 274 -12.64 25.00 13.07
CA PRO A 274 -11.88 25.21 14.29
C PRO A 274 -10.66 24.29 14.40
N PHE A 275 -10.59 23.17 13.68
CA PHE A 275 -9.50 22.20 13.77
C PHE A 275 -8.52 22.29 12.58
N SER A 276 -7.23 22.22 12.88
CA SER A 276 -6.11 22.16 11.93
C SER A 276 -5.18 21.00 12.30
N LEU A 277 -4.99 20.05 11.38
CA LEU A 277 -4.03 18.96 11.54
C LEU A 277 -2.72 19.33 10.86
N ASP A 278 -1.61 19.25 11.61
CA ASP A 278 -0.27 19.60 11.14
C ASP A 278 0.64 18.37 10.93
N SER A 279 0.21 17.17 11.33
CA SER A 279 0.89 15.88 11.10
C SER A 279 0.17 14.97 10.11
N GLU A 280 0.84 13.95 9.57
CA GLU A 280 0.25 13.04 8.56
C GLU A 280 -0.91 12.18 9.07
N ALA A 281 -1.01 11.95 10.38
CA ALA A 281 -2.02 11.09 10.99
C ALA A 281 -2.70 11.76 12.20
N VAL A 282 -3.95 11.38 12.46
CA VAL A 282 -4.78 11.78 13.61
C VAL A 282 -5.00 10.57 14.51
N LYS A 283 -5.01 10.76 15.84
CA LYS A 283 -5.45 9.72 16.79
C LYS A 283 -6.93 9.41 16.64
N ALA A 284 -7.31 8.14 16.72
CA ALA A 284 -8.72 7.68 16.64
C ALA A 284 -9.65 8.41 17.64
N SER A 285 -9.23 8.58 18.90
CA SER A 285 -10.02 9.29 19.91
C SER A 285 -10.22 10.78 19.62
N LEU A 286 -9.29 11.40 18.90
CA LEU A 286 -9.41 12.79 18.44
C LEU A 286 -10.33 12.86 17.21
N GLN A 287 -10.23 11.90 16.29
CA GLN A 287 -11.12 11.79 15.14
C GLN A 287 -12.58 11.60 15.57
N GLU A 288 -12.86 10.67 16.51
CA GLU A 288 -14.21 10.45 17.06
C GLU A 288 -14.83 11.71 17.67
N PHE A 289 -14.02 12.54 18.34
CA PHE A 289 -14.47 13.82 18.88
C PHE A 289 -14.84 14.82 17.79
N LEU A 290 -14.02 14.94 16.74
CA LEU A 290 -14.27 15.82 15.61
C LEU A 290 -15.51 15.39 14.82
N ASP A 291 -15.70 14.09 14.63
CA ASP A 291 -16.88 13.53 13.96
C ASP A 291 -18.16 13.79 14.77
N ARG A 292 -18.11 13.65 16.11
CA ARG A 292 -19.23 13.99 16.99
C ARG A 292 -19.58 15.48 16.93
N GLN A 293 -18.59 16.37 16.89
CA GLN A 293 -18.81 17.82 16.75
C GLN A 293 -19.42 18.16 15.39
N ASN A 294 -18.85 17.65 14.31
CA ASN A 294 -19.42 17.82 12.96
C ASN A 294 -20.87 17.35 12.90
N HIS A 295 -21.20 16.21 13.52
CA HIS A 295 -22.57 15.70 13.60
C HIS A 295 -23.49 16.61 14.43
N MET A 296 -23.02 17.20 15.53
CA MET A 296 -23.81 18.17 16.32
C MET A 296 -24.06 19.48 15.57
N SER A 297 -23.05 20.02 14.87
CA SER A 297 -23.17 21.24 14.05
C SER A 297 -24.07 21.04 12.84
N LEU A 298 -24.12 19.82 12.28
CA LEU A 298 -25.08 19.41 11.25
C LEU A 298 -26.52 19.33 11.79
N LEU A 299 -26.73 18.86 13.01
CA LEU A 299 -28.06 18.76 13.64
C LEU A 299 -28.66 20.12 14.02
N THR A 300 -27.84 21.13 14.30
CA THR A 300 -28.32 22.49 14.65
C THR A 300 -28.80 23.28 13.43
N ARG A 301 -28.40 22.90 12.21
CA ARG A 301 -28.84 23.54 10.94
C ARG A 301 -30.11 22.89 10.38
N THR A 302 -31.21 22.94 11.14
CA THR A 302 -32.49 22.33 10.74
C THR A 302 -33.38 23.31 9.96
N LYS A 303 -33.33 23.25 8.63
CA LYS A 303 -34.51 23.21 7.74
C LYS A 303 -34.11 22.93 6.27
N PRO A 304 -34.70 21.90 5.61
CA PRO A 304 -34.39 21.52 4.22
C PRO A 304 -35.42 22.06 3.23
N GLU A 305 -34.98 22.54 2.07
CA GLU A 305 -35.78 22.54 0.84
C GLU A 305 -34.95 21.96 -0.31
N PHE A 306 -35.51 20.94 -0.95
CA PHE A 306 -34.92 20.22 -2.07
C PHE A 306 -34.85 21.10 -3.32
N ALA A 307 -33.66 21.18 -3.91
CA ALA A 307 -33.48 21.46 -5.34
C ALA A 307 -32.38 20.53 -5.89
N THR A 308 -32.83 19.36 -6.31
CA THR A 308 -32.08 18.30 -6.98
C THR A 308 -31.68 18.76 -8.39
N ALA A 309 -30.62 19.58 -8.51
CA ALA A 309 -29.90 19.86 -9.77
C ALA A 309 -28.66 20.79 -9.63
N LEU A 310 -28.31 21.28 -8.43
CA LEU A 310 -27.31 22.36 -8.30
C LEU A 310 -26.31 22.22 -7.14
N VAL A 311 -26.07 21.00 -6.65
CA VAL A 311 -25.15 20.74 -5.52
C VAL A 311 -23.82 20.09 -5.96
N THR A 312 -23.64 19.80 -7.25
CA THR A 312 -22.44 19.17 -7.82
C THR A 312 -21.22 20.12 -7.92
N ASN A 313 -21.28 21.31 -7.32
CA ASN A 313 -20.24 22.33 -7.50
C ASN A 313 -19.96 23.15 -6.23
N LEU A 314 -20.46 22.75 -5.06
CA LEU A 314 -20.25 23.49 -3.81
C LEU A 314 -19.30 22.76 -2.85
N GLY A 315 -19.35 21.43 -2.78
CA GLY A 315 -18.42 20.63 -1.96
C GLY A 315 -16.99 20.73 -2.46
N ASP A 316 -16.80 20.58 -3.76
CA ASP A 316 -15.49 20.74 -4.41
C ASP A 316 -15.03 22.19 -4.35
N ARG A 317 -15.89 23.18 -4.64
CA ARG A 317 -15.53 24.60 -4.49
C ARG A 317 -15.27 25.04 -3.05
N LEU A 318 -15.89 24.43 -2.03
CA LEU A 318 -15.62 24.75 -0.62
C LEU A 318 -14.33 24.10 -0.15
N LYS A 319 -14.01 22.89 -0.62
CA LYS A 319 -12.74 22.21 -0.38
C LYS A 319 -11.62 22.92 -1.13
N GLU A 320 -11.82 23.28 -2.39
CA GLU A 320 -10.93 24.09 -3.24
C GLU A 320 -10.79 25.53 -2.73
N ALA A 321 -11.83 26.19 -2.22
CA ALA A 321 -11.71 27.52 -1.62
C ALA A 321 -11.09 27.49 -0.22
N ARG A 322 -11.20 26.37 0.52
CA ARG A 322 -10.49 26.14 1.78
C ARG A 322 -9.02 25.80 1.54
N THR A 323 -8.71 24.97 0.53
CA THR A 323 -7.34 24.71 0.07
C THR A 323 -6.73 25.97 -0.54
N ALA A 324 -7.45 26.74 -1.36
CA ALA A 324 -6.98 28.01 -1.90
C ALA A 324 -6.85 29.10 -0.81
N ARG A 325 -7.65 29.08 0.28
CA ARG A 325 -7.44 29.96 1.44
C ARG A 325 -6.30 29.52 2.33
N ALA A 326 -6.10 28.21 2.51
CA ALA A 326 -4.98 27.64 3.23
C ALA A 326 -3.67 27.87 2.46
N ASP A 327 -3.70 27.72 1.14
CA ASP A 327 -2.62 28.00 0.20
C ASP A 327 -2.35 29.50 0.10
N LYS A 328 -3.37 30.36 0.08
CA LYS A 328 -3.18 31.82 0.11
C LYS A 328 -2.65 32.32 1.46
N ALA A 329 -3.09 31.71 2.57
CA ALA A 329 -2.54 31.96 3.90
C ALA A 329 -1.11 31.40 4.04
N PHE A 330 -0.80 30.28 3.35
CA PHE A 330 0.54 29.71 3.23
C PHE A 330 1.44 30.60 2.36
N ASP A 331 0.94 31.13 1.24
CA ASP A 331 1.62 32.07 0.35
C ASP A 331 1.91 33.41 1.05
N GLU A 332 0.96 33.93 1.84
CA GLU A 332 1.18 35.11 2.69
C GLU A 332 2.24 34.87 3.79
N LEU A 333 2.36 33.63 4.30
CA LEU A 333 3.37 33.25 5.29
C LEU A 333 4.76 33.02 4.66
N VAL A 334 4.78 32.39 3.48
CA VAL A 334 5.96 31.97 2.72
C VAL A 334 6.67 33.15 2.05
N ASN A 335 5.93 34.18 1.62
CA ASN A 335 6.50 35.39 1.03
C ASN A 335 7.40 36.19 2.00
N SER A 336 7.54 35.74 3.26
CA SER A 336 8.52 36.27 4.23
C SER A 336 9.90 35.60 4.18
N LEU A 337 10.04 34.47 3.46
CA LEU A 337 11.30 33.72 3.34
C LEU A 337 11.72 33.69 1.86
N GLY A 338 12.76 34.48 1.56
CA GLY A 338 13.19 34.79 0.21
C GLY A 338 13.53 33.56 -0.65
N GLY A 339 12.65 33.25 -1.60
CA GLY A 339 12.86 32.37 -2.74
C GLY A 339 11.59 32.34 -3.61
N PRO A 340 11.68 32.32 -4.95
CA PRO A 340 10.51 32.22 -5.81
C PRO A 340 9.82 30.85 -5.63
N PRO A 341 8.47 30.79 -5.57
CA PRO A 341 7.72 29.56 -5.32
C PRO A 341 7.93 28.53 -6.44
N LEU A 342 7.89 27.25 -6.06
CA LEU A 342 8.06 26.10 -6.95
C LEU A 342 6.83 25.19 -6.88
N LEU A 343 6.21 24.89 -8.01
CA LEU A 343 5.16 23.88 -8.10
C LEU A 343 5.72 22.61 -8.76
N VAL A 344 5.51 21.45 -8.14
CA VAL A 344 5.85 20.13 -8.71
C VAL A 344 4.56 19.39 -9.05
N LEU A 345 4.33 19.10 -10.34
CA LEU A 345 3.16 18.38 -10.82
C LEU A 345 3.53 16.98 -11.29
N TYR A 346 2.67 15.99 -11.02
CA TYR A 346 2.92 14.62 -11.47
C TYR A 346 1.73 13.90 -12.10
N ALA A 347 2.03 12.96 -12.99
CA ALA A 347 1.06 11.99 -13.52
C ALA A 347 1.65 10.57 -13.42
N SER A 348 0.91 9.62 -12.83
CA SER A 348 1.35 8.24 -12.61
C SER A 348 0.21 7.23 -12.44
N ASP A 349 0.25 6.12 -13.18
CA ASP A 349 -0.68 4.97 -13.01
C ASP A 349 -0.18 3.96 -11.96
N GLY A 350 1.15 3.87 -11.78
CA GLY A 350 1.81 2.92 -10.88
C GLY A 350 2.45 3.55 -9.64
N GLY A 351 2.26 4.86 -9.44
CA GLY A 351 2.82 5.63 -8.32
C GLY A 351 4.34 5.87 -8.40
N ALA A 352 5.02 5.47 -9.47
CA ALA A 352 6.47 5.64 -9.60
C ALA A 352 6.86 7.12 -9.83
N ALA A 353 6.15 7.81 -10.73
CA ALA A 353 6.37 9.24 -11.00
C ALA A 353 5.95 10.10 -9.81
N GLU A 354 4.88 9.71 -9.12
CA GLU A 354 4.44 10.33 -7.86
C GLU A 354 5.54 10.30 -6.79
N LYS A 355 6.18 9.15 -6.59
CA LYS A 355 7.28 9.02 -5.62
C LYS A 355 8.45 9.94 -5.97
N ILE A 356 8.83 10.02 -7.25
CA ILE A 356 9.91 10.91 -7.69
C ILE A 356 9.53 12.39 -7.50
N ALA A 357 8.29 12.77 -7.82
CA ALA A 357 7.79 14.12 -7.66
C ALA A 357 7.73 14.57 -6.19
N LYS A 358 7.18 13.74 -5.31
CA LYS A 358 7.15 14.00 -3.86
C LYS A 358 8.57 14.15 -3.30
N ARG A 359 9.48 13.25 -3.67
CA ARG A 359 10.90 13.35 -3.28
C ARG A 359 11.56 14.64 -3.78
N LEU A 360 11.32 15.02 -5.03
CA LEU A 360 11.83 16.28 -5.60
C LEU A 360 11.30 17.48 -4.81
N ALA A 361 10.00 17.48 -4.48
CA ALA A 361 9.37 18.54 -3.72
C ALA A 361 9.94 18.65 -2.29
N ASP A 362 10.13 17.53 -1.61
CA ASP A 362 10.68 17.52 -0.24
C ASP A 362 12.15 17.97 -0.21
N ARG A 363 12.94 17.59 -1.22
CA ARG A 363 14.32 18.09 -1.39
C ARG A 363 14.36 19.58 -1.72
N ALA A 364 13.40 20.10 -2.49
CA ALA A 364 13.29 21.53 -2.76
C ALA A 364 12.94 22.31 -1.48
N LYS A 365 12.01 21.79 -0.65
CA LYS A 365 11.69 22.36 0.68
C LYS A 365 12.91 22.37 1.60
N ALA A 366 13.64 21.26 1.66
CA ALA A 366 14.87 21.15 2.46
C ALA A 366 15.96 22.13 2.01
N ARG A 367 15.95 22.53 0.72
CA ARG A 367 16.83 23.54 0.13
C ARG A 367 16.32 24.98 0.28
N GLY A 368 15.23 25.19 1.02
CA GLY A 368 14.66 26.51 1.30
C GLY A 368 13.74 27.05 0.22
N LEU A 369 13.31 26.24 -0.76
CA LEU A 369 12.34 26.66 -1.77
C LEU A 369 10.91 26.44 -1.27
N PRO A 370 10.02 27.43 -1.38
CA PRO A 370 8.62 27.22 -1.06
C PRO A 370 7.97 26.35 -2.14
N THR A 371 7.76 25.08 -1.81
CA THR A 371 7.43 24.06 -2.79
C THR A 371 6.13 23.35 -2.48
N ARG A 372 5.23 23.27 -3.48
CA ARG A 372 4.00 22.47 -3.44
C ARG A 372 4.08 21.29 -4.42
N CYS A 373 3.41 20.18 -4.12
CA CYS A 373 3.35 19.01 -4.99
C CYS A 373 1.90 18.56 -5.20
N ALA A 374 1.47 18.37 -6.44
CA ALA A 374 0.09 17.98 -6.77
C ALA A 374 0.02 17.07 -8.01
N THR A 375 -1.14 16.42 -8.23
CA THR A 375 -1.37 15.67 -9.47
C THR A 375 -1.60 16.63 -10.65
N LEU A 376 -1.32 16.20 -11.87
CA LEU A 376 -1.51 17.04 -13.06
C LEU A 376 -2.97 17.48 -13.24
N ASP A 377 -3.92 16.56 -13.06
CA ASP A 377 -5.35 16.84 -13.26
C ASP A 377 -5.96 17.64 -12.11
N SER A 378 -5.29 17.74 -10.95
CA SER A 378 -5.74 18.58 -9.83
C SER A 378 -5.37 20.05 -9.96
N THR A 379 -4.62 20.45 -11.01
CA THR A 379 -4.18 21.83 -11.18
C THR A 379 -4.67 22.37 -12.53
N PRO A 380 -5.70 23.25 -12.53
CA PRO A 380 -6.18 23.91 -13.73
C PRO A 380 -5.07 24.65 -14.49
N LEU A 381 -5.17 24.68 -15.82
CA LEU A 381 -4.20 25.39 -16.67
C LEU A 381 -4.07 26.89 -16.33
N ALA A 382 -5.16 27.51 -15.87
CA ALA A 382 -5.19 28.90 -15.42
C ALA A 382 -4.35 29.14 -14.16
N ASP A 383 -4.21 28.13 -13.30
CA ASP A 383 -3.39 28.22 -12.09
C ASP A 383 -1.92 27.99 -12.44
N ILE A 384 -1.62 27.04 -13.33
CA ILE A 384 -0.26 26.84 -13.89
C ILE A 384 0.27 28.14 -14.52
N ALA A 385 -0.59 28.91 -15.20
CA ALA A 385 -0.24 30.20 -15.79
C ALA A 385 0.12 31.30 -14.76
N GLN A 386 -0.32 31.15 -13.51
CA GLN A 386 -0.03 32.09 -12.42
C GLN A 386 1.23 31.70 -11.63
N GLU A 387 1.76 30.50 -11.86
CA GLU A 387 2.97 30.02 -11.20
C GLU A 387 4.24 30.50 -11.92
N GLY A 388 5.21 31.01 -11.17
CA GLY A 388 6.48 31.45 -11.74
C GLY A 388 7.38 30.28 -12.19
N ARG A 389 7.41 29.18 -11.44
CA ARG A 389 8.29 28.01 -11.69
C ARG A 389 7.54 26.70 -11.48
N VAL A 390 7.50 25.85 -12.51
CA VAL A 390 6.75 24.58 -12.48
C VAL A 390 7.61 23.41 -12.98
N LEU A 391 7.72 22.34 -12.20
CA LEU A 391 8.37 21.10 -12.60
C LEU A 391 7.34 20.00 -12.81
N PHE A 392 7.43 19.30 -13.93
CA PHE A 392 6.52 18.24 -14.32
C PHE A 392 7.23 16.89 -14.27
N VAL A 393 6.62 15.89 -13.63
CA VAL A 393 7.14 14.52 -13.55
C VAL A 393 6.06 13.55 -14.02
N THR A 394 6.20 12.94 -15.19
CA THR A 394 5.14 12.13 -15.80
C THR A 394 5.65 10.77 -16.25
N SER A 395 4.91 9.70 -15.96
CA SER A 395 5.18 8.39 -16.54
C SER A 395 4.47 8.19 -17.88
N THR A 396 4.91 7.22 -18.66
CA THR A 396 4.25 6.83 -19.93
C THR A 396 3.28 5.69 -19.71
N ALA A 397 2.02 5.83 -20.13
CA ALA A 397 1.00 4.78 -20.07
C ALA A 397 0.73 4.17 -21.45
N GLY A 398 0.36 2.88 -21.48
CA GLY A 398 -0.13 2.22 -22.71
C GLY A 398 0.74 2.45 -23.95
N GLN A 399 0.15 2.98 -25.03
CA GLN A 399 0.84 3.33 -26.28
C GLN A 399 1.30 4.80 -26.30
N GLY A 400 2.06 5.21 -25.28
CA GLY A 400 2.55 6.59 -25.19
C GLY A 400 1.49 7.60 -24.73
N GLU A 401 0.45 7.13 -24.06
CA GLU A 401 -0.62 7.95 -23.51
C GLU A 401 -0.21 8.58 -22.17
N PRO A 402 -0.80 9.72 -21.79
CA PRO A 402 -0.68 10.24 -20.44
C PRO A 402 -1.29 9.28 -19.42
N PRO A 403 -0.72 9.17 -18.21
CA PRO A 403 -1.33 8.45 -17.09
C PRO A 403 -2.71 9.01 -16.75
N GLN A 404 -3.55 8.18 -16.14
CA GLN A 404 -4.97 8.47 -15.90
C GLN A 404 -5.19 9.79 -15.16
N ASN A 405 -4.33 10.12 -14.19
CA ASN A 405 -4.36 11.35 -13.38
C ASN A 405 -3.63 12.55 -14.01
N GLY A 406 -3.33 12.50 -15.31
CA GLY A 406 -2.95 13.66 -16.10
C GLY A 406 -3.70 13.80 -17.43
N ARG A 407 -4.62 12.89 -17.76
CA ARG A 407 -5.23 12.85 -19.10
C ARG A 407 -6.02 14.10 -19.42
N ASP A 408 -6.68 14.71 -18.44
CA ASP A 408 -7.52 15.88 -18.68
C ASP A 408 -6.69 17.15 -18.86
N THR A 409 -5.64 17.34 -18.06
CA THR A 409 -4.67 18.43 -18.23
C THR A 409 -3.95 18.34 -19.58
N PHE A 410 -3.57 17.14 -20.03
CA PHE A 410 -3.02 16.97 -21.38
C PHE A 410 -4.01 17.35 -22.49
N LYS A 411 -5.31 17.03 -22.36
CA LYS A 411 -6.34 17.50 -23.29
C LYS A 411 -6.47 19.02 -23.28
N LEU A 412 -6.46 19.64 -22.10
CA LEU A 412 -6.59 21.08 -21.94
C LEU A 412 -5.40 21.84 -22.54
N ILE A 413 -4.18 21.37 -22.32
CA ILE A 413 -2.95 21.93 -22.90
C ILE A 413 -2.99 21.84 -24.43
N ASN A 414 -3.38 20.68 -24.99
CA ASN A 414 -3.53 20.52 -26.44
C ASN A 414 -4.59 21.48 -27.02
N ALA A 415 -5.71 21.65 -26.33
CA ALA A 415 -6.75 22.58 -26.74
C ALA A 415 -6.29 24.04 -26.66
N ALA A 416 -5.50 24.40 -25.64
CA ALA A 416 -4.92 25.73 -25.48
C ALA A 416 -3.94 26.07 -26.61
N VAL A 417 -3.09 25.10 -27.00
CA VAL A 417 -2.19 25.26 -28.16
C VAL A 417 -2.99 25.48 -29.43
N ALA A 418 -4.07 24.71 -29.65
CA ALA A 418 -4.91 24.86 -30.84
C ALA A 418 -5.63 26.23 -30.89
N ARG A 419 -5.95 26.82 -29.73
CA ARG A 419 -6.55 28.17 -29.63
C ARG A 419 -5.53 29.30 -29.74
N GLY A 420 -4.23 29.01 -29.62
CA GLY A 420 -3.17 30.03 -29.58
C GLY A 420 -3.08 30.75 -28.24
N ASP A 421 -3.50 30.11 -27.15
CA ASP A 421 -3.37 30.64 -25.80
C ASP A 421 -1.87 30.79 -25.42
N LYS A 422 -1.55 31.68 -24.47
CA LYS A 422 -0.16 31.92 -24.03
C LYS A 422 0.02 31.68 -22.53
N LEU A 423 1.08 30.95 -22.17
CA LEU A 423 1.63 30.75 -20.82
C LEU A 423 2.92 31.57 -20.63
N ALA A 424 2.87 32.85 -21.00
CA ALA A 424 4.04 33.73 -20.89
C ALA A 424 4.38 34.00 -19.41
N GLY A 425 5.66 33.85 -19.05
CA GLY A 425 6.15 34.10 -17.69
C GLY A 425 6.28 32.86 -16.80
N VAL A 426 5.86 31.68 -17.28
CA VAL A 426 6.05 30.40 -16.59
C VAL A 426 7.41 29.81 -16.96
N GLN A 427 8.28 29.57 -15.99
CA GLN A 427 9.50 28.79 -16.18
C GLN A 427 9.26 27.32 -15.87
N TYR A 428 9.65 26.40 -16.75
CA TYR A 428 9.31 24.99 -16.56
C TYR A 428 10.48 24.01 -16.75
N GLY A 429 10.37 22.85 -16.11
CA GLY A 429 11.22 21.69 -16.37
C GLY A 429 10.38 20.41 -16.41
N VAL A 430 10.72 19.48 -17.30
CA VAL A 430 9.99 18.22 -17.43
C VAL A 430 10.93 17.04 -17.21
N PHE A 431 10.50 16.06 -16.42
CA PHE A 431 11.11 14.75 -16.31
C PHE A 431 10.10 13.68 -16.76
N GLY A 432 10.38 13.08 -17.92
CA GLY A 432 9.63 11.93 -18.40
C GLY A 432 10.19 10.65 -17.80
N MET A 433 9.29 9.74 -17.40
CA MET A 433 9.61 8.35 -17.15
C MET A 433 8.95 7.45 -18.20
N GLY A 434 9.76 6.61 -18.82
CA GLY A 434 9.31 5.74 -19.88
C GLY A 434 10.29 4.60 -20.02
N ASP A 435 9.96 3.69 -20.92
CA ASP A 435 10.77 2.52 -21.18
C ASP A 435 11.09 2.50 -22.67
N SER A 436 12.36 2.66 -23.03
CA SER A 436 12.78 2.76 -24.43
C SER A 436 12.53 1.49 -25.24
N HIS A 437 12.29 0.37 -24.55
CA HIS A 437 12.05 -0.95 -25.13
C HIS A 437 10.62 -1.45 -24.87
N TYR A 438 9.70 -0.57 -24.44
CA TYR A 438 8.31 -0.96 -24.16
C TYR A 438 7.54 -1.40 -25.40
N TRP A 439 7.96 -0.92 -26.57
CA TRP A 439 7.34 -1.19 -27.85
C TRP A 439 8.24 -2.06 -28.74
N PRO A 440 7.64 -2.96 -29.55
CA PRO A 440 8.39 -3.97 -30.29
C PRO A 440 9.01 -3.43 -31.56
N ARG A 441 8.41 -2.40 -32.17
CA ARG A 441 8.80 -1.91 -33.48
C ARG A 441 9.78 -0.75 -33.36
N ALA A 442 10.76 -0.69 -34.24
CA ALA A 442 11.73 0.39 -34.25
C ALA A 442 11.07 1.75 -34.49
N GLU A 443 9.99 1.80 -35.29
CA GLU A 443 9.19 3.01 -35.51
C GLU A 443 8.44 3.49 -34.25
N ASP A 444 8.14 2.60 -33.29
CA ASP A 444 7.41 2.93 -32.06
C ASP A 444 8.29 3.58 -30.98
N THR A 445 9.58 3.73 -31.24
CA THR A 445 10.53 4.45 -30.36
C THR A 445 10.08 5.90 -30.09
N HIS A 446 9.24 6.48 -30.95
CA HIS A 446 8.66 7.79 -30.72
C HIS A 446 7.73 7.83 -29.48
N TYR A 447 7.17 6.71 -29.04
CA TYR A 447 6.34 6.62 -27.83
C TYR A 447 7.17 6.66 -26.53
N TYR A 448 8.49 6.42 -26.61
CA TYR A 448 9.38 6.47 -25.45
C TYR A 448 9.33 7.85 -24.80
N ASN A 449 8.95 7.89 -23.52
CA ASN A 449 8.78 9.12 -22.77
C ASN A 449 7.83 10.13 -23.44
N LYS A 450 6.91 9.65 -24.29
CA LYS A 450 6.07 10.51 -25.12
C LYS A 450 5.26 11.52 -24.32
N PRO A 451 4.59 11.18 -23.21
CA PRO A 451 3.93 12.19 -22.39
C PRO A 451 4.88 13.28 -21.89
N GLY A 452 6.11 12.93 -21.50
CA GLY A 452 7.13 13.90 -21.11
C GLY A 452 7.55 14.81 -22.28
N LYS A 453 7.83 14.22 -23.46
CA LYS A 453 8.20 14.94 -24.69
C LYS A 453 7.08 15.84 -25.20
N ASP A 454 5.85 15.32 -25.22
CA ASP A 454 4.66 16.04 -25.68
C ASP A 454 4.38 17.22 -24.74
N LEU A 455 4.42 17.00 -23.42
CA LEU A 455 4.20 18.07 -22.44
C LEU A 455 5.23 19.18 -22.58
N ASP A 456 6.50 18.82 -22.68
CA ASP A 456 7.62 19.72 -22.88
C ASP A 456 7.48 20.57 -24.15
N GLY A 457 7.20 19.93 -25.30
CA GLY A 457 7.00 20.63 -26.56
C GLY A 457 5.73 21.50 -26.61
N ARG A 458 4.65 21.09 -25.93
CA ARG A 458 3.41 21.87 -25.87
C ARG A 458 3.54 23.10 -24.98
N LEU A 459 4.26 23.00 -23.86
CA LEU A 459 4.55 24.15 -23.00
C LEU A 459 5.38 25.21 -23.74
N GLU A 460 6.35 24.78 -24.55
CA GLU A 460 7.13 25.68 -25.41
C GLU A 460 6.25 26.38 -26.47
N GLN A 461 5.31 25.65 -27.10
CA GLN A 461 4.35 26.23 -28.06
C GLN A 461 3.42 27.27 -27.40
N LEU A 462 3.09 27.09 -26.13
CA LEU A 462 2.32 28.08 -25.34
C LEU A 462 3.18 29.27 -24.90
N GLY A 463 4.49 29.30 -25.18
CA GLY A 463 5.37 30.40 -24.83
C GLY A 463 5.88 30.39 -23.39
N ALA A 464 5.86 29.24 -22.71
CA ALA A 464 6.56 29.04 -21.44
C ALA A 464 8.08 28.91 -21.66
N GLU A 465 8.88 29.38 -20.71
CA GLU A 465 10.34 29.38 -20.79
C GLU A 465 10.94 28.12 -20.17
N ARG A 466 11.79 27.41 -20.90
CA ARG A 466 12.43 26.19 -20.41
C ARG A 466 13.54 26.53 -19.41
N LEU A 467 13.39 26.10 -18.16
CA LEU A 467 14.36 26.28 -17.06
C LEU A 467 15.56 25.35 -17.20
N ILE A 468 15.31 24.10 -17.61
CA ILE A 468 16.31 23.03 -17.78
C ILE A 468 15.92 22.11 -18.94
N PRO A 469 16.89 21.43 -19.58
CA PRO A 469 16.59 20.43 -20.60
C PRO A 469 15.63 19.34 -20.09
N LEU A 470 14.81 18.80 -20.99
CA LEU A 470 13.95 17.64 -20.72
C LEU A 470 14.80 16.48 -20.19
N GLY A 471 14.45 15.98 -19.02
CA GLY A 471 15.03 14.77 -18.45
C GLY A 471 14.24 13.54 -18.87
N LEU A 472 14.95 12.48 -19.23
CA LEU A 472 14.36 11.23 -19.68
C LEU A 472 14.90 10.09 -18.81
N GLY A 473 14.04 9.51 -17.98
CA GLY A 473 14.32 8.26 -17.27
C GLY A 473 13.94 7.06 -18.13
N ASP A 474 14.82 6.06 -18.18
CA ASP A 474 14.61 4.81 -18.90
C ASP A 474 14.55 3.62 -17.94
N ASP A 475 13.46 2.86 -17.95
CA ASP A 475 13.32 1.63 -17.16
C ASP A 475 14.35 0.54 -17.54
N GLN A 476 15.01 0.67 -18.69
CA GLN A 476 16.02 -0.28 -19.19
C GLN A 476 17.42 -0.05 -18.62
N ASP A 477 17.67 1.10 -18.00
CA ASP A 477 18.96 1.39 -17.39
C ASP A 477 19.23 0.49 -16.16
N ALA A 478 20.50 0.38 -15.73
CA ALA A 478 20.90 -0.45 -14.60
C ALA A 478 20.14 -0.10 -13.30
N ASP A 479 19.99 1.20 -13.01
CA ASP A 479 19.20 1.74 -11.91
C ASP A 479 17.77 2.17 -12.35
N GLY A 480 17.35 1.74 -13.55
CA GLY A 480 16.12 2.20 -14.20
C GLY A 480 16.06 3.72 -14.34
N PRO A 481 14.89 4.35 -14.14
CA PRO A 481 14.69 5.78 -14.41
C PRO A 481 15.54 6.68 -13.50
N GLN A 482 16.15 6.13 -12.44
CA GLN A 482 17.08 6.86 -11.58
C GLN A 482 18.36 7.27 -12.31
N THR A 483 18.77 6.55 -13.35
CA THR A 483 19.98 6.92 -14.12
C THR A 483 19.80 8.29 -14.77
N GLY A 484 18.71 8.49 -15.49
CA GLY A 484 18.34 9.79 -16.04
C GLY A 484 18.04 10.83 -14.96
N TYR A 485 17.36 10.44 -13.88
CA TYR A 485 17.01 11.36 -12.80
C TYR A 485 18.23 11.90 -12.04
N LYS A 486 19.21 11.05 -11.72
CA LYS A 486 20.45 11.44 -11.02
C LYS A 486 21.27 12.45 -11.82
N ALA A 487 21.17 12.44 -13.15
CA ALA A 487 21.78 13.44 -14.03
C ALA A 487 20.95 14.72 -14.13
N TRP A 488 19.62 14.60 -14.14
CA TRP A 488 18.69 15.72 -14.31
C TRP A 488 18.52 16.58 -13.04
N GLU A 489 18.38 15.95 -11.88
CA GLU A 489 18.11 16.61 -10.60
C GLU A 489 19.17 17.68 -10.21
N PRO A 490 20.48 17.45 -10.35
CA PRO A 490 21.48 18.50 -10.08
C PRO A 490 21.31 19.75 -10.95
N LEU A 491 20.83 19.59 -12.19
CA LEU A 491 20.54 20.72 -13.08
C LEU A 491 19.36 21.54 -12.59
N VAL A 492 18.34 20.89 -12.02
CA VAL A 492 17.20 21.55 -11.36
C VAL A 492 17.72 22.46 -10.24
N TRP A 493 18.57 21.94 -9.35
CA TRP A 493 19.09 22.72 -8.22
C TRP A 493 19.96 23.89 -8.65
N LYS A 494 20.77 23.69 -9.70
CA LYS A 494 21.57 24.78 -10.29
C LYS A 494 20.69 25.87 -10.89
N ALA A 495 19.66 25.50 -11.65
CA ALA A 495 18.77 26.47 -12.29
C ALA A 495 17.88 27.22 -11.28
N LEU A 496 17.54 26.58 -10.17
CA LEU A 496 16.77 27.20 -9.08
C LEU A 496 17.64 28.04 -8.14
N GLY A 497 18.97 28.01 -8.26
CA GLY A 497 19.90 28.80 -7.45
C GLY A 497 20.19 28.22 -6.06
N VAL A 498 19.95 26.93 -5.86
CA VAL A 498 20.05 26.24 -4.55
C VAL A 498 21.02 25.05 -4.56
N ALA A 499 21.94 25.02 -5.53
CA ALA A 499 22.92 23.95 -5.66
C ALA A 499 23.93 23.88 -4.50
N ASP A 500 24.28 25.03 -3.91
CA ASP A 500 25.31 25.14 -2.86
C ASP A 500 24.78 24.78 -1.46
N VAL A 501 23.49 24.47 -1.32
CA VAL A 501 22.89 24.01 -0.06
C VAL A 501 23.16 22.51 0.10
N GLU A 502 24.10 22.12 0.96
CA GLU A 502 24.30 20.70 1.27
C GLU A 502 23.13 20.16 2.11
N VAL A 503 22.32 19.28 1.53
CA VAL A 503 21.32 18.48 2.25
C VAL A 503 22.01 17.17 2.65
N THR A 504 22.50 17.11 3.89
CA THR A 504 23.26 15.96 4.43
C THR A 504 22.40 14.80 4.95
N GLU A 505 21.08 14.82 4.74
CA GLU A 505 20.22 13.70 5.11
C GLU A 505 20.45 12.53 4.15
N ALA A 506 21.12 11.48 4.63
CA ALA A 506 21.12 10.19 3.96
C ALA A 506 19.67 9.70 3.86
N GLU A 507 19.23 9.35 2.64
CA GLU A 507 17.89 8.79 2.41
C GLU A 507 17.66 7.65 3.41
N PRO A 508 16.59 7.67 4.23
CA PRO A 508 16.21 6.48 4.96
C PRO A 508 15.95 5.37 3.95
N GLU A 509 16.65 4.25 4.10
CA GLU A 509 16.53 3.16 3.15
C GLU A 509 15.05 2.74 3.03
N PRO A 510 14.54 2.57 1.80
CA PRO A 510 13.15 2.16 1.63
C PRO A 510 12.88 0.87 2.39
N VAL A 511 11.81 0.85 3.19
CA VAL A 511 11.41 -0.34 3.95
C VAL A 511 11.08 -1.47 2.96
N THR A 512 11.97 -2.45 2.87
CA THR A 512 11.82 -3.60 1.98
C THR A 512 10.97 -4.68 2.65
N ASN A 513 10.54 -5.67 1.85
CA ASN A 513 9.92 -6.87 2.40
C ASN A 513 10.85 -7.63 3.38
N GLU A 514 12.17 -7.50 3.23
CA GLU A 514 13.11 -8.10 4.20
C GLU A 514 13.04 -7.35 5.53
N HIS A 515 13.01 -6.01 5.51
CA HIS A 515 12.84 -5.19 6.73
C HIS A 515 11.54 -5.54 7.46
N ILE A 516 10.42 -5.67 6.73
CA ILE A 516 9.11 -6.04 7.31
C ILE A 516 9.18 -7.43 7.97
N LYS A 517 9.79 -8.43 7.32
CA LYS A 517 9.91 -9.79 7.89
C LYS A 517 10.71 -9.79 9.19
N ILE A 518 11.84 -9.10 9.23
CA ILE A 518 12.70 -9.04 10.42
C ILE A 518 11.99 -8.33 11.57
N ALA A 519 11.36 -7.19 11.29
CA ALA A 519 10.66 -6.40 12.30
C ALA A 519 9.38 -7.08 12.83
N SER A 520 8.85 -8.08 12.12
CA SER A 520 7.56 -8.69 12.42
C SER A 520 7.53 -9.67 13.60
N ASN A 521 8.67 -9.99 14.23
CA ASN A 521 8.76 -11.06 15.23
C ASN A 521 8.15 -12.39 14.73
N TYR A 522 8.75 -12.93 13.67
CA TYR A 522 8.29 -14.15 13.00
C TYR A 522 6.84 -14.06 12.52
N LEU A 523 6.56 -13.02 11.73
CA LEU A 523 5.32 -12.78 10.99
C LEU A 523 4.13 -12.31 11.83
N ARG A 524 4.31 -11.98 13.11
CA ARG A 524 3.24 -11.42 13.95
C ARG A 524 2.85 -10.01 13.54
N GLY A 525 3.86 -9.16 13.36
CA GLY A 525 3.69 -7.75 13.04
C GLY A 525 2.73 -7.06 14.00
N THR A 526 1.82 -6.26 13.44
CA THR A 526 0.73 -5.59 14.15
C THR A 526 -0.64 -6.14 13.71
N ILE A 527 -0.67 -7.39 13.23
CA ILE A 527 -1.88 -7.98 12.62
C ILE A 527 -3.04 -8.01 13.61
N VAL A 528 -2.79 -8.33 14.89
CA VAL A 528 -3.86 -8.42 15.89
C VAL A 528 -4.49 -7.05 16.14
N GLU A 529 -3.67 -6.01 16.23
CA GLU A 529 -4.08 -4.62 16.37
C GLU A 529 -4.85 -4.15 15.12
N GLY A 530 -4.34 -4.45 13.92
CA GLY A 530 -5.00 -4.10 12.66
C GLY A 530 -6.35 -4.79 12.43
N LEU A 531 -6.53 -6.00 12.97
CA LEU A 531 -7.81 -6.71 12.97
C LEU A 531 -8.82 -6.08 13.95
N GLN A 532 -8.36 -5.45 15.03
CA GLN A 532 -9.21 -4.76 16.01
C GLN A 532 -9.59 -3.35 15.59
N ASP A 533 -8.77 -2.70 14.76
CA ASP A 533 -9.06 -1.38 14.20
C ASP A 533 -10.28 -1.42 13.27
N THR A 534 -11.38 -0.77 13.63
CA THR A 534 -12.59 -0.70 12.80
C THR A 534 -12.72 0.60 12.01
N SER A 535 -11.72 1.48 12.06
CA SER A 535 -11.76 2.78 11.37
C SER A 535 -11.62 2.67 9.85
N THR A 536 -11.03 1.59 9.36
CA THR A 536 -10.87 1.27 7.93
C THR A 536 -11.15 -0.22 7.66
N GLY A 537 -11.58 -0.54 6.43
CA GLY A 537 -11.64 -1.91 5.93
C GLY A 537 -10.28 -2.58 5.68
N ALA A 538 -9.19 -1.81 5.62
CA ALA A 538 -7.84 -2.30 5.32
C ALA A 538 -7.04 -2.75 6.55
N LEU A 539 -5.88 -3.37 6.31
CA LEU A 539 -4.79 -3.55 7.26
C LEU A 539 -3.64 -2.58 6.93
N ALA A 540 -2.75 -2.35 7.90
CA ALA A 540 -1.52 -1.62 7.64
C ALA A 540 -0.71 -2.29 6.50
N ALA A 541 -0.02 -1.49 5.68
CA ALA A 541 0.68 -2.01 4.50
C ALA A 541 1.72 -3.10 4.83
N SER A 542 2.39 -3.00 5.98
CA SER A 542 3.29 -4.03 6.52
C SER A 542 2.55 -5.33 6.82
N ASP A 543 1.41 -5.25 7.52
CA ASP A 543 0.57 -6.39 7.84
C ASP A 543 -0.07 -7.00 6.60
N GLY A 544 -0.42 -6.20 5.60
CA GLY A 544 -0.81 -6.66 4.27
C GLY A 544 0.28 -7.50 3.57
N GLN A 545 1.57 -7.31 3.88
CA GLN A 545 2.64 -8.21 3.44
C GLN A 545 2.76 -9.47 4.32
N LEU A 546 2.57 -9.36 5.63
CA LEU A 546 2.74 -10.46 6.58
C LEU A 546 1.58 -11.47 6.55
N THR A 547 0.35 -10.99 6.39
CA THR A 547 -0.86 -11.80 6.21
C THR A 547 -0.77 -12.73 5.00
N LYS A 548 0.06 -12.41 4.00
CA LYS A 548 0.38 -13.34 2.90
C LYS A 548 1.03 -14.63 3.39
N PHE A 549 1.79 -14.64 4.47
CA PHE A 549 2.34 -15.90 5.01
C PHE A 549 1.28 -16.75 5.72
N HIS A 550 0.17 -16.12 6.11
CA HIS A 550 -1.02 -16.73 6.71
C HIS A 550 -2.08 -17.12 5.67
N GLY A 551 -1.74 -17.06 4.37
CA GLY A 551 -2.64 -17.45 3.28
C GLY A 551 -3.60 -16.35 2.82
N ILE A 552 -3.44 -15.12 3.32
CA ILE A 552 -4.40 -14.03 3.11
C ILE A 552 -3.81 -12.97 2.17
N TYR A 553 -4.62 -12.42 1.27
CA TYR A 553 -4.30 -11.22 0.50
C TYR A 553 -5.36 -10.18 0.74
N GLU A 554 -4.95 -8.98 1.15
CA GLU A 554 -5.78 -7.80 1.02
C GLU A 554 -6.01 -7.49 -0.46
N GLN A 555 -7.25 -7.18 -0.77
CA GLN A 555 -7.80 -6.86 -2.08
C GLN A 555 -8.86 -5.77 -1.91
N ASP A 556 -9.41 -5.33 -3.01
CA ASP A 556 -10.58 -4.47 -3.06
C ASP A 556 -11.35 -4.78 -4.34
N ASP A 557 -12.62 -4.38 -4.36
CA ASP A 557 -13.43 -4.47 -5.56
C ASP A 557 -13.09 -3.33 -6.54
N ARG A 558 -12.37 -3.69 -7.61
CA ARG A 558 -11.92 -2.74 -8.62
C ARG A 558 -13.00 -2.31 -9.59
N ASP A 559 -14.15 -2.98 -9.64
CA ASP A 559 -15.25 -2.58 -10.53
C ASP A 559 -15.96 -1.33 -9.99
N ILE A 560 -16.04 -1.16 -8.66
CA ILE A 560 -16.71 -0.02 -8.00
C ILE A 560 -15.72 0.99 -7.39
N ARG A 561 -14.42 0.79 -7.57
CA ARG A 561 -13.38 1.63 -6.94
C ARG A 561 -13.51 3.09 -7.34
N ASP A 562 -13.71 3.37 -8.62
CA ASP A 562 -13.81 4.75 -9.13
C ASP A 562 -15.11 5.40 -8.62
N GLU A 563 -16.24 4.69 -8.63
CA GLU A 563 -17.51 5.17 -8.06
C GLU A 563 -17.38 5.52 -6.57
N ARG A 564 -16.72 4.67 -5.78
CA ARG A 564 -16.50 4.92 -4.34
C ARG A 564 -15.57 6.09 -4.09
N LYS A 565 -14.53 6.23 -4.91
CA LYS A 565 -13.61 7.37 -4.87
C LYS A 565 -14.35 8.68 -5.15
N ASP A 566 -15.25 8.69 -6.13
CA ASP A 566 -16.10 9.85 -6.46
C ASP A 566 -17.07 10.20 -5.31
N GLN A 567 -17.47 9.21 -4.52
CA GLN A 567 -18.26 9.40 -3.29
C GLN A 567 -17.42 9.80 -2.06
N GLY A 568 -16.10 9.90 -2.19
CA GLY A 568 -15.18 10.18 -1.07
C GLY A 568 -15.02 9.03 -0.08
N LEU A 569 -15.39 7.81 -0.46
CA LEU A 569 -15.29 6.61 0.35
C LEU A 569 -13.97 5.88 0.10
N GLU A 570 -13.49 5.13 1.10
CA GLU A 570 -12.37 4.20 0.91
C GLU A 570 -12.73 3.08 -0.10
N PRO A 571 -11.74 2.45 -0.76
CA PRO A 571 -11.98 1.24 -1.56
C PRO A 571 -12.81 0.22 -0.79
N ALA A 572 -13.61 -0.58 -1.51
CA ALA A 572 -14.35 -1.68 -0.89
C ALA A 572 -13.37 -2.83 -0.57
N PHE A 573 -12.61 -2.65 0.51
CA PHE A 573 -11.60 -3.60 0.94
C PHE A 573 -12.23 -4.94 1.28
N ALA A 574 -11.59 -5.98 0.77
CA ALA A 574 -11.91 -7.36 1.04
C ALA A 574 -10.62 -8.18 1.02
N PHE A 575 -10.73 -9.44 1.38
CA PHE A 575 -9.58 -10.32 1.49
C PHE A 575 -9.85 -11.62 0.74
N MET A 576 -8.80 -12.11 0.07
CA MET A 576 -8.77 -13.48 -0.43
C MET A 576 -8.03 -14.37 0.56
N ILE A 577 -8.65 -15.51 0.87
CA ILE A 577 -8.05 -16.56 1.69
C ILE A 577 -7.77 -17.75 0.79
N ARG A 578 -6.55 -18.30 0.86
CA ARG A 578 -6.15 -19.52 0.15
C ARG A 578 -5.81 -20.63 1.14
N CYS A 579 -6.32 -21.83 0.88
CA CYS A 579 -5.99 -23.00 1.67
C CYS A 579 -4.67 -23.64 1.23
N ARG A 580 -4.02 -24.36 2.14
CA ARG A 580 -3.01 -25.36 1.84
C ARG A 580 -3.71 -26.72 1.73
N LEU A 581 -3.50 -27.41 0.63
CA LEU A 581 -4.19 -28.67 0.31
C LEU A 581 -3.26 -29.54 -0.55
N PRO A 582 -2.25 -30.20 0.04
CA PRO A 582 -1.26 -30.95 -0.73
C PRO A 582 -1.97 -31.99 -1.62
N GLY A 583 -1.60 -32.02 -2.91
CA GLY A 583 -2.22 -32.90 -3.92
C GLY A 583 -3.70 -32.65 -4.23
N GLY A 584 -4.33 -31.61 -3.67
CA GLY A 584 -5.73 -31.27 -3.98
C GLY A 584 -6.80 -32.22 -3.45
N VAL A 585 -6.46 -33.14 -2.54
CA VAL A 585 -7.41 -34.14 -2.03
C VAL A 585 -8.26 -33.54 -0.90
N CYS A 586 -9.58 -33.56 -1.07
CA CYS A 586 -10.57 -32.98 -0.17
C CYS A 586 -11.65 -34.03 0.14
N THR A 587 -12.02 -34.21 1.41
CA THR A 587 -13.14 -35.10 1.76
C THR A 587 -14.49 -34.43 1.45
N PRO A 588 -15.59 -35.20 1.33
CA PRO A 588 -16.92 -34.65 1.15
C PRO A 588 -17.34 -33.70 2.29
N GLU A 589 -16.99 -33.99 3.53
CA GLU A 589 -17.27 -33.13 4.69
C GLU A 589 -16.49 -31.81 4.60
N GLN A 590 -15.23 -31.88 4.18
CA GLN A 590 -14.42 -30.69 3.92
C GLN A 590 -15.05 -29.86 2.79
N TRP A 591 -15.53 -30.49 1.72
CA TRP A 591 -16.22 -29.78 0.65
C TRP A 591 -17.47 -29.04 1.13
N LEU A 592 -18.31 -29.69 1.95
CA LEU A 592 -19.49 -29.06 2.55
C LEU A 592 -19.11 -27.88 3.46
N ALA A 593 -18.02 -27.99 4.21
CA ALA A 593 -17.52 -26.89 5.02
C ALA A 593 -17.01 -25.72 4.15
N ILE A 594 -16.28 -26.01 3.07
CA ILE A 594 -15.82 -24.98 2.11
C ILE A 594 -17.02 -24.27 1.46
N ASP A 595 -18.06 -25.01 1.06
CA ASP A 595 -19.30 -24.46 0.50
C ASP A 595 -19.96 -23.46 1.45
N GLN A 596 -20.11 -23.86 2.72
CA GLN A 596 -20.69 -23.05 3.80
C GLN A 596 -19.84 -21.81 4.11
N ILE A 597 -18.52 -21.97 4.26
CA ILE A 597 -17.59 -20.85 4.54
C ILE A 597 -17.65 -19.80 3.44
N ALA A 598 -17.79 -20.23 2.17
CA ALA A 598 -17.93 -19.30 1.06
C ALA A 598 -19.20 -18.42 1.17
N ASP A 599 -20.31 -18.98 1.67
CA ASP A 599 -21.57 -18.26 1.89
C ASP A 599 -21.54 -17.37 3.14
N GLU A 600 -20.97 -17.86 4.25
CA GLU A 600 -21.02 -17.16 5.53
C GLU A 600 -19.97 -16.05 5.66
N HIS A 601 -18.85 -16.17 4.94
CA HIS A 601 -17.70 -15.28 5.10
C HIS A 601 -17.21 -14.66 3.81
N GLY A 602 -17.40 -15.33 2.67
CA GLY A 602 -16.98 -14.86 1.35
C GLY A 602 -18.10 -14.17 0.57
N ASN A 603 -17.97 -14.21 -0.76
CA ASN A 603 -18.95 -13.68 -1.70
C ASN A 603 -19.92 -14.75 -2.24
N GLY A 604 -20.10 -15.87 -1.53
CA GLY A 604 -20.95 -16.98 -1.96
C GLY A 604 -20.32 -17.89 -3.03
N THR A 605 -19.09 -17.63 -3.45
CA THR A 605 -18.37 -18.46 -4.44
C THR A 605 -16.99 -18.86 -3.93
N PHE A 606 -16.42 -19.91 -4.52
CA PHE A 606 -15.02 -20.26 -4.30
C PHE A 606 -14.35 -20.71 -5.60
N LYS A 607 -13.03 -20.67 -5.61
CA LYS A 607 -12.22 -20.88 -6.82
C LYS A 607 -11.25 -22.04 -6.65
N LEU A 608 -11.34 -23.04 -7.54
CA LEU A 608 -10.32 -24.08 -7.71
C LEU A 608 -9.13 -23.49 -8.46
N THR A 609 -7.91 -23.71 -7.98
CA THR A 609 -6.74 -23.00 -8.48
C THR A 609 -5.83 -23.88 -9.33
N THR A 610 -4.96 -23.23 -10.11
CA THR A 610 -3.87 -23.88 -10.85
C THR A 610 -2.82 -24.58 -9.98
N ARG A 611 -3.04 -24.59 -8.66
CA ARG A 611 -2.22 -25.29 -7.68
C ARG A 611 -3.04 -26.18 -6.74
N GLN A 612 -4.14 -26.74 -7.22
CA GLN A 612 -4.91 -27.77 -6.52
C GLN A 612 -5.36 -27.35 -5.11
N THR A 613 -5.91 -26.15 -4.99
CA THR A 613 -6.43 -25.64 -3.72
C THR A 613 -7.59 -24.66 -3.96
N PHE A 614 -8.30 -24.31 -2.89
CA PHE A 614 -9.40 -23.37 -2.85
C PHE A 614 -8.92 -21.92 -2.63
N GLN A 615 -9.68 -20.97 -3.15
CA GLN A 615 -9.64 -19.55 -2.77
C GLN A 615 -11.03 -19.03 -2.49
N PHE A 616 -11.18 -18.35 -1.36
CA PHE A 616 -12.33 -17.53 -1.02
C PHE A 616 -12.05 -16.08 -1.39
N HIS A 617 -13.02 -15.38 -1.95
CA HIS A 617 -12.93 -13.96 -2.27
C HIS A 617 -14.04 -13.20 -1.55
N GLY A 618 -13.86 -11.89 -1.38
CA GLY A 618 -14.87 -11.04 -0.76
C GLY A 618 -14.95 -11.15 0.76
N VAL A 619 -13.97 -11.79 1.42
CA VAL A 619 -13.97 -11.89 2.89
C VAL A 619 -13.62 -10.54 3.47
N ILE A 620 -14.54 -9.88 4.15
CA ILE A 620 -14.27 -8.57 4.78
C ILE A 620 -13.48 -8.73 6.10
N LYS A 621 -12.80 -7.66 6.55
CA LYS A 621 -11.85 -7.71 7.68
C LYS A 621 -12.39 -8.42 8.92
N ARG A 622 -13.61 -8.09 9.35
CA ARG A 622 -14.26 -8.68 10.54
C ARG A 622 -14.54 -10.19 10.42
N HIS A 623 -14.61 -10.73 9.20
CA HIS A 623 -14.83 -12.16 8.94
C HIS A 623 -13.54 -12.94 8.66
N LEU A 624 -12.37 -12.29 8.59
CA LEU A 624 -11.09 -12.97 8.36
C LEU A 624 -10.78 -14.04 9.39
N LYS A 625 -10.84 -13.68 10.68
CA LYS A 625 -10.51 -14.59 11.77
C LYS A 625 -11.54 -15.71 11.91
N PRO A 626 -12.87 -15.46 11.92
CA PRO A 626 -13.87 -16.52 11.86
C PRO A 626 -13.66 -17.49 10.70
N ALA A 627 -13.40 -16.99 9.48
CA ALA A 627 -13.17 -17.84 8.32
C ALA A 627 -11.98 -18.77 8.49
N ILE A 628 -10.85 -18.28 9.02
CA ILE A 628 -9.68 -19.13 9.28
C ILE A 628 -9.97 -20.17 10.37
N GLN A 629 -10.74 -19.82 11.39
CA GLN A 629 -11.15 -20.77 12.43
C GLN A 629 -12.03 -21.87 11.87
N ASP A 630 -12.98 -21.54 10.99
CA ASP A 630 -13.88 -22.52 10.37
C ASP A 630 -13.15 -23.43 9.39
N ILE A 631 -12.21 -22.87 8.59
CA ILE A 631 -11.26 -23.67 7.79
C ILE A 631 -10.47 -24.63 8.69
N ASN A 632 -10.03 -24.18 9.87
CA ASN A 632 -9.29 -25.04 10.79
C ASN A 632 -10.17 -26.14 11.41
N ARG A 633 -11.44 -25.86 11.71
CA ARG A 633 -12.38 -26.85 12.26
C ARG A 633 -12.65 -28.01 11.29
N CYS A 634 -12.55 -27.79 9.98
CA CYS A 634 -12.64 -28.86 8.98
C CYS A 634 -11.28 -29.51 8.65
N LEU A 635 -10.27 -29.35 9.51
CA LEU A 635 -8.93 -29.94 9.37
C LEU A 635 -8.16 -29.44 8.12
N LEU A 636 -8.47 -28.22 7.67
CA LEU A 636 -7.71 -27.50 6.66
C LEU A 636 -6.94 -26.34 7.30
N ASP A 637 -5.97 -25.78 6.59
CA ASP A 637 -5.22 -24.62 7.06
C ASP A 637 -4.85 -23.69 5.89
N THR A 638 -4.47 -22.46 6.21
CA THR A 638 -4.06 -21.44 5.22
C THR A 638 -2.58 -21.06 5.37
N ILE A 639 -1.90 -21.62 6.38
CA ILE A 639 -0.49 -21.34 6.66
C ILE A 639 0.37 -21.71 5.45
N ALA A 640 1.28 -20.82 5.08
CA ALA A 640 2.17 -20.98 3.94
C ALA A 640 1.49 -21.20 2.56
N ALA A 641 0.18 -20.99 2.43
CA ALA A 641 -0.49 -21.03 1.12
C ALA A 641 0.00 -19.90 0.18
N CYS A 642 0.52 -18.82 0.77
CA CYS A 642 0.94 -17.58 0.11
C CYS A 642 2.35 -17.16 0.61
N GLY A 643 2.75 -15.89 0.58
CA GLY A 643 4.04 -15.44 1.17
C GLY A 643 5.33 -15.88 0.45
N ASP A 644 6.48 -15.63 1.08
CA ASP A 644 7.82 -16.05 0.65
C ASP A 644 8.27 -17.31 1.39
N VAL A 645 7.53 -18.38 1.12
CA VAL A 645 7.62 -19.69 1.76
C VAL A 645 7.28 -20.76 0.71
N ASN A 646 7.49 -22.04 1.02
CA ASN A 646 7.00 -23.11 0.19
C ASN A 646 5.47 -23.03 0.03
N ARG A 647 5.00 -23.11 -1.21
CA ARG A 647 3.58 -23.10 -1.55
C ARG A 647 3.00 -24.50 -1.52
N ASN A 648 1.70 -24.61 -1.78
CA ASN A 648 1.03 -25.90 -1.93
C ASN A 648 1.81 -26.84 -2.85
N VAL A 649 2.13 -28.04 -2.36
CA VAL A 649 2.81 -29.10 -3.12
C VAL A 649 1.76 -29.83 -3.94
N ILE A 650 1.90 -29.80 -5.26
CA ILE A 650 0.92 -30.37 -6.20
C ILE A 650 1.37 -31.72 -6.73
N VAL A 651 0.41 -32.58 -7.06
CA VAL A 651 0.64 -33.96 -7.56
C VAL A 651 -0.28 -34.20 -8.74
N SER A 652 0.19 -34.94 -9.75
CA SER A 652 -0.70 -35.42 -10.82
C SER A 652 -1.96 -36.06 -10.25
N SER A 653 -3.14 -35.63 -10.73
CA SER A 653 -4.43 -35.93 -10.08
C SER A 653 -4.97 -37.33 -10.40
N MET A 654 -4.27 -38.09 -11.24
CA MET A 654 -4.70 -39.30 -11.98
C MET A 654 -5.18 -40.44 -11.07
N PRO A 655 -6.50 -40.63 -10.89
CA PRO A 655 -7.02 -41.66 -10.01
C PRO A 655 -6.90 -43.07 -10.60
N GLN A 656 -6.82 -43.20 -11.93
CA GLN A 656 -6.73 -44.50 -12.61
C GLN A 656 -5.42 -45.24 -12.30
N GLN A 657 -4.38 -44.48 -11.93
CA GLN A 657 -3.11 -45.00 -11.42
C GLN A 657 -3.09 -44.97 -9.89
N SER A 658 -4.17 -45.41 -9.24
CA SER A 658 -4.39 -45.16 -7.80
C SER A 658 -3.28 -45.66 -6.88
N GLN A 659 -2.56 -46.74 -7.25
CA GLN A 659 -1.43 -47.27 -6.47
C GLN A 659 -0.26 -46.29 -6.42
N VAL A 660 0.27 -45.93 -7.59
CA VAL A 660 1.38 -44.96 -7.74
C VAL A 660 0.96 -43.58 -7.26
N HIS A 661 -0.27 -43.18 -7.55
CA HIS A 661 -0.82 -41.92 -7.07
C HIS A 661 -0.81 -41.87 -5.54
N ALA A 662 -1.18 -42.93 -4.83
CA ALA A 662 -1.16 -42.96 -3.37
C ALA A 662 0.26 -42.74 -2.82
N GLU A 663 1.28 -43.35 -3.44
CA GLU A 663 2.68 -43.19 -3.07
C GLU A 663 3.19 -41.76 -3.34
N ALA A 664 2.90 -41.22 -4.53
CA ALA A 664 3.27 -39.85 -4.91
C ALA A 664 2.55 -38.79 -4.04
N TYR A 665 1.27 -39.02 -3.73
CA TYR A 665 0.49 -38.18 -2.80
C TYR A 665 1.07 -38.23 -1.40
N ALA A 666 1.39 -39.42 -0.87
CA ALA A 666 2.01 -39.57 0.43
C ALA A 666 3.36 -38.84 0.49
N PHE A 667 4.16 -38.93 -0.56
CA PHE A 667 5.41 -38.19 -0.70
C PHE A 667 5.16 -36.68 -0.65
N ALA A 668 4.26 -36.15 -1.48
CA ALA A 668 3.94 -34.73 -1.53
C ALA A 668 3.34 -34.18 -0.23
N LYS A 669 2.47 -34.94 0.45
CA LYS A 669 1.90 -34.57 1.75
C LYS A 669 3.01 -34.45 2.79
N LYS A 670 3.86 -35.46 2.91
CA LYS A 670 5.00 -35.44 3.84
C LYS A 670 5.99 -34.33 3.49
N MET A 671 6.19 -34.03 2.21
CA MET A 671 7.00 -32.89 1.75
C MET A 671 6.39 -31.55 2.19
N SER A 672 5.08 -31.37 1.99
CA SER A 672 4.33 -30.18 2.41
C SER A 672 4.43 -29.96 3.92
N ASP A 673 4.23 -31.02 4.71
CA ASP A 673 4.26 -30.95 6.17
C ASP A 673 5.68 -30.71 6.73
N ARG A 674 6.71 -31.25 6.07
CA ARG A 674 8.12 -31.01 6.43
C ARG A 674 8.50 -29.54 6.26
N PHE A 675 7.95 -28.85 5.26
CA PHE A 675 8.25 -27.46 4.95
C PHE A 675 7.26 -26.44 5.51
N LEU A 676 6.37 -26.86 6.41
CA LEU A 676 5.57 -25.92 7.20
C LEU A 676 6.48 -25.07 8.11
N PRO A 677 6.24 -23.75 8.21
CA PRO A 677 6.82 -22.91 9.25
C PRO A 677 6.59 -23.52 10.64
N LYS A 678 7.59 -23.42 11.52
CA LYS A 678 7.57 -23.99 12.88
C LYS A 678 7.23 -22.97 13.97
N THR A 679 6.99 -21.72 13.59
CA THR A 679 6.55 -20.63 14.49
C THR A 679 5.10 -20.76 14.96
N THR A 680 4.80 -20.16 16.11
CA THR A 680 3.45 -20.19 16.70
C THR A 680 2.54 -19.05 16.25
N ALA A 681 3.06 -18.07 15.50
CA ALA A 681 2.35 -16.86 15.07
C ALA A 681 0.96 -17.13 14.45
N TYR A 682 0.84 -18.12 13.56
CA TYR A 682 -0.45 -18.48 12.95
C TYR A 682 -1.50 -18.91 13.99
N HIS A 683 -1.10 -19.73 14.96
CA HIS A 683 -2.00 -20.26 15.98
C HIS A 683 -2.39 -19.19 17.01
N GLU A 684 -1.47 -18.27 17.32
CA GLU A 684 -1.71 -17.15 18.23
C GLU A 684 -2.71 -16.14 17.65
N ILE A 685 -2.50 -15.72 16.39
CA ILE A 685 -3.32 -14.69 15.75
C ILE A 685 -4.73 -15.23 15.45
N TRP A 686 -4.81 -16.42 14.84
CA TRP A 686 -6.04 -16.88 14.21
C TRP A 686 -6.82 -17.90 15.05
N LEU A 687 -6.15 -18.72 15.87
CA LEU A 687 -6.77 -19.86 16.56
C LEU A 687 -6.90 -19.70 18.08
N ASP A 688 -6.62 -18.49 18.60
CA ASP A 688 -6.75 -18.12 20.02
C ASP A 688 -5.98 -19.05 20.99
N LYS A 689 -4.96 -19.75 20.49
CA LYS A 689 -4.11 -20.63 21.31
C LYS A 689 -3.08 -19.79 22.06
N LYS A 690 -3.19 -19.75 23.39
CA LYS A 690 -2.20 -19.13 24.27
C LYS A 690 -1.03 -20.08 24.53
N LEU A 691 0.19 -19.52 24.62
CA LEU A 691 1.38 -20.25 25.07
C LEU A 691 1.13 -20.85 26.47
N VAL A 692 1.34 -22.16 26.62
CA VAL A 692 1.33 -22.83 27.93
C VAL A 692 2.58 -22.40 28.67
N ALA A 693 2.40 -21.88 29.89
CA ALA A 693 3.43 -21.22 30.68
C ALA A 693 4.76 -21.98 30.78
N GLY A 694 5.83 -21.32 30.34
CA GLY A 694 7.22 -21.69 30.48
C GLY A 694 8.05 -20.61 29.78
N ASN A 695 8.98 -19.98 30.50
CA ASN A 695 9.82 -18.85 30.09
C ASN A 695 10.01 -18.68 28.57
N ALA A 696 9.70 -17.46 28.09
CA ALA A 696 9.84 -16.97 26.71
C ALA A 696 10.96 -17.65 25.91
N VAL A 697 10.64 -18.72 25.18
CA VAL A 697 11.49 -19.17 24.09
C VAL A 697 11.12 -18.30 22.91
N GLN A 698 12.01 -17.41 22.52
CA GLN A 698 11.91 -16.70 21.25
C GLN A 698 11.64 -17.74 20.15
N ASP A 699 10.56 -17.55 19.40
CA ASP A 699 10.19 -18.42 18.28
C ASP A 699 11.41 -18.59 17.34
N PHE A 700 11.58 -19.79 16.77
CA PHE A 700 12.72 -20.10 15.90
C PHE A 700 12.26 -20.86 14.66
N GLU A 701 12.73 -20.42 13.49
CA GLU A 701 12.50 -21.09 12.20
C GLU A 701 13.77 -21.81 11.73
N PRO A 702 13.85 -23.16 11.86
CA PRO A 702 15.08 -23.90 11.59
C PRO A 702 15.52 -23.86 10.12
N LEU A 703 14.56 -23.95 9.19
CA LEU A 703 14.85 -23.94 7.76
C LEU A 703 14.81 -22.52 7.18
N TYR A 704 13.78 -21.76 7.54
CA TYR A 704 13.50 -20.46 6.94
C TYR A 704 14.34 -19.33 7.53
N GLY A 705 14.74 -19.46 8.80
CA GLY A 705 15.36 -18.37 9.56
C GLY A 705 14.43 -17.15 9.70
N PRO A 706 14.94 -16.05 10.26
CA PRO A 706 14.13 -14.83 10.44
C PRO A 706 13.75 -14.15 9.12
N TYR A 707 14.48 -14.44 8.04
CA TYR A 707 14.26 -13.84 6.72
C TYR A 707 13.33 -14.64 5.82
N TYR A 708 12.95 -15.87 6.18
CA TYR A 708 12.25 -16.78 5.28
C TYR A 708 12.93 -16.91 3.90
N MET A 709 12.22 -17.33 2.86
CA MET A 709 12.77 -17.38 1.51
C MET A 709 12.89 -15.96 0.90
N PRO A 710 13.78 -15.75 -0.10
CA PRO A 710 13.81 -14.50 -0.87
C PRO A 710 12.50 -14.24 -1.64
N ARG A 711 11.84 -15.34 -2.06
CA ARG A 711 10.57 -15.32 -2.78
C ARG A 711 9.82 -16.63 -2.59
N LYS A 712 8.56 -16.68 -3.03
CA LYS A 712 7.75 -17.91 -3.14
C LYS A 712 8.55 -19.08 -3.74
N PHE A 713 8.40 -20.26 -3.16
CA PHE A 713 8.99 -21.51 -3.65
C PHE A 713 7.87 -22.51 -3.99
N LYS A 714 7.92 -23.17 -5.15
CA LYS A 714 6.85 -24.06 -5.64
C LYS A 714 7.41 -25.45 -5.94
N MET A 715 6.70 -26.47 -5.45
CA MET A 715 7.01 -27.87 -5.70
C MET A 715 5.89 -28.58 -6.48
N ALA A 716 6.25 -29.55 -7.30
CA ALA A 716 5.29 -30.40 -7.99
C ALA A 716 5.80 -31.84 -8.15
N VAL A 717 4.88 -32.81 -8.19
CA VAL A 717 5.16 -34.22 -8.42
C VAL A 717 4.34 -34.69 -9.63
N ALA A 718 5.02 -34.96 -10.75
CA ALA A 718 4.38 -35.49 -11.95
C ALA A 718 4.43 -37.02 -11.98
N ILE A 719 3.37 -37.63 -12.51
CA ILE A 719 3.30 -39.07 -12.75
C ILE A 719 3.16 -39.31 -14.26
N PRO A 720 4.25 -39.67 -14.96
CA PRO A 720 4.19 -40.04 -16.37
C PRO A 720 3.14 -41.12 -16.67
N PRO A 721 2.46 -41.06 -17.83
CA PRO A 721 2.72 -40.15 -18.93
C PRO A 721 2.02 -38.79 -18.84
N ASN A 722 1.48 -38.39 -17.68
CA ASN A 722 0.74 -37.13 -17.57
C ASN A 722 1.59 -36.03 -16.92
N ASN A 723 1.48 -34.83 -17.47
CA ASN A 723 2.09 -33.60 -16.94
C ASN A 723 1.03 -32.52 -16.66
N ASP A 724 -0.15 -32.94 -16.19
CA ASP A 724 -1.28 -32.07 -15.78
C ASP A 724 -0.87 -30.97 -14.78
N ILE A 725 0.18 -31.22 -13.99
CA ILE A 725 0.71 -30.27 -13.01
C ILE A 725 1.77 -29.31 -13.53
N ASP A 726 2.14 -29.39 -14.82
CA ASP A 726 3.20 -28.60 -15.45
C ASP A 726 4.50 -28.60 -14.63
N VAL A 727 5.11 -29.77 -14.47
CA VAL A 727 6.24 -29.99 -13.53
C VAL A 727 7.37 -28.98 -13.74
N PHE A 728 7.70 -28.69 -14.99
CA PHE A 728 8.76 -27.77 -15.37
C PHE A 728 8.44 -26.28 -15.07
N CYS A 729 7.21 -25.93 -14.72
CA CYS A 729 6.84 -24.56 -14.32
C CYS A 729 7.13 -24.25 -12.84
N ASN A 730 7.66 -25.21 -12.07
CA ASN A 730 7.86 -25.15 -10.62
C ASN A 730 9.34 -24.96 -10.26
N ASP A 731 9.61 -24.35 -9.09
CA ASP A 731 10.99 -24.17 -8.63
C ASP A 731 11.68 -25.53 -8.45
N LEU A 732 10.94 -26.54 -7.96
CA LEU A 732 11.38 -27.92 -7.84
C LEU A 732 10.28 -28.87 -8.35
N GLY A 733 10.67 -29.81 -9.19
CA GLY A 733 9.80 -30.85 -9.73
C GLY A 733 10.35 -32.24 -9.45
N PHE A 734 9.45 -33.18 -9.18
CA PHE A 734 9.75 -34.60 -9.03
C PHE A 734 8.96 -35.36 -10.08
N ILE A 735 9.64 -36.04 -11.00
CA ILE A 735 9.00 -36.82 -12.07
C ILE A 735 9.14 -38.29 -11.66
N ALA A 736 8.01 -38.92 -11.34
CA ALA A 736 7.96 -40.30 -10.85
C ALA A 736 8.59 -41.28 -11.84
N ILE A 737 9.43 -42.17 -11.33
CA ILE A 737 9.97 -43.32 -12.06
C ILE A 737 9.47 -44.58 -11.40
N LEU A 738 8.81 -45.42 -12.19
CA LEU A 738 8.22 -46.68 -11.74
C LEU A 738 9.17 -47.83 -11.97
N GLY A 739 9.18 -48.79 -11.05
CA GLY A 739 9.85 -50.07 -11.19
C GLY A 739 9.07 -51.04 -12.08
N GLU A 740 9.67 -52.20 -12.35
CA GLU A 740 9.03 -53.28 -13.11
C GLU A 740 7.78 -53.84 -12.40
N ASP A 741 7.71 -53.68 -11.08
CA ASP A 741 6.58 -54.06 -10.23
C ASP A 741 5.44 -53.02 -10.21
N GLY A 742 5.61 -51.89 -10.92
CA GLY A 742 4.64 -50.79 -10.96
C GLY A 742 4.66 -49.87 -9.74
N HIS A 743 5.59 -50.06 -8.78
CA HIS A 743 5.75 -49.18 -7.63
C HIS A 743 6.73 -48.02 -7.90
N LEU A 744 6.64 -46.97 -7.10
CA LEU A 744 7.51 -45.80 -7.20
C LEU A 744 8.93 -46.11 -6.68
N GLU A 745 9.91 -46.21 -7.58
CA GLU A 745 11.32 -46.40 -7.20
C GLU A 745 12.02 -45.08 -6.83
N GLY A 746 11.58 -43.97 -7.40
CA GLY A 746 12.18 -42.67 -7.17
C GLY A 746 11.74 -41.61 -8.16
N PHE A 747 12.57 -40.59 -8.33
CA PHE A 747 12.24 -39.42 -9.12
C PHE A 747 13.41 -38.93 -9.95
N ASN A 748 13.13 -38.53 -11.19
CA ASN A 748 13.95 -37.52 -11.84
C ASN A 748 13.60 -36.15 -11.24
N VAL A 749 14.61 -35.40 -10.82
CA VAL A 749 14.45 -34.10 -10.17
C VAL A 749 14.65 -33.01 -11.20
N SER A 750 13.68 -32.09 -11.32
CA SER A 750 13.83 -30.86 -12.11
C SER A 750 13.89 -29.62 -11.22
N ALA A 751 14.64 -28.60 -11.61
CA ALA A 751 14.77 -27.37 -10.83
C ALA A 751 14.86 -26.11 -11.69
N GLY A 752 14.35 -24.99 -11.17
CA GLY A 752 14.48 -23.67 -11.81
C GLY A 752 13.28 -23.21 -12.64
N GLY A 753 12.11 -23.84 -12.54
CA GLY A 753 10.92 -23.37 -13.22
C GLY A 753 10.32 -22.10 -12.63
N GLY A 754 9.79 -21.21 -13.48
CA GLY A 754 9.06 -20.04 -13.01
C GLY A 754 8.50 -19.14 -14.09
N MET A 755 7.21 -18.85 -14.00
CA MET A 755 6.45 -18.14 -15.04
C MET A 755 6.53 -16.61 -14.97
N GLY A 756 6.74 -16.00 -13.80
CA GLY A 756 6.55 -14.55 -13.66
C GLY A 756 7.51 -13.69 -14.50
N VAL A 757 6.94 -12.72 -15.22
CA VAL A 757 7.62 -11.73 -16.06
C VAL A 757 7.16 -10.33 -15.62
N THR A 758 7.96 -9.31 -15.89
CA THR A 758 7.52 -7.91 -15.88
C THR A 758 7.55 -7.43 -17.33
N HIS A 759 6.43 -6.88 -17.83
CA HIS A 759 6.37 -6.36 -19.20
C HIS A 759 7.52 -5.38 -19.45
N ALA A 760 8.06 -5.44 -20.67
CA ALA A 760 9.18 -4.63 -21.17
C ALA A 760 10.53 -4.79 -20.42
N MET A 761 10.59 -5.42 -19.25
CA MET A 761 11.83 -5.66 -18.52
C MET A 761 12.50 -6.97 -18.97
N LYS A 762 13.36 -6.91 -19.99
CA LYS A 762 14.01 -8.09 -20.60
C LYS A 762 14.86 -8.95 -19.65
N ARG A 763 15.34 -8.37 -18.55
CA ARG A 763 16.00 -9.10 -17.46
C ARG A 763 15.06 -10.04 -16.69
N THR A 764 13.76 -9.98 -16.93
CA THR A 764 12.76 -10.91 -16.41
C THR A 764 12.13 -11.72 -17.54
N TYR A 765 12.29 -13.04 -17.50
CA TYR A 765 11.77 -13.96 -18.52
C TYR A 765 11.18 -15.21 -17.89
N PRO A 766 10.22 -15.92 -18.53
CA PRO A 766 9.76 -17.22 -18.05
C PRO A 766 10.86 -18.27 -18.24
N ARG A 767 10.85 -19.30 -17.40
CA ARG A 767 11.85 -20.39 -17.46
C ARG A 767 11.20 -21.72 -17.11
N LEU A 768 11.58 -22.78 -17.83
CA LEU A 768 11.28 -24.17 -17.47
C LEU A 768 12.40 -24.74 -16.59
N GLY A 769 12.07 -25.69 -15.72
CA GLY A 769 13.05 -26.37 -14.87
C GLY A 769 13.90 -27.37 -15.66
N ASP A 770 15.19 -27.45 -15.34
CA ASP A 770 16.11 -28.43 -15.93
C ASP A 770 16.16 -29.69 -15.08
N VAL A 771 16.29 -30.86 -15.72
CA VAL A 771 16.46 -32.13 -15.01
C VAL A 771 17.90 -32.24 -14.49
N LEU A 772 18.05 -32.37 -13.17
CA LEU A 772 19.33 -32.46 -12.47
C LEU A 772 19.90 -33.89 -12.46
N GLY A 773 19.01 -34.88 -12.35
CA GLY A 773 19.34 -36.30 -12.23
C GLY A 773 18.25 -37.07 -11.47
N PHE A 774 18.57 -38.28 -11.04
CA PHE A 774 17.69 -39.20 -10.32
C PHE A 774 18.01 -39.27 -8.83
N CYS A 775 16.98 -39.38 -7.99
CA CYS A 775 17.07 -39.75 -6.59
C CYS A 775 16.01 -40.79 -6.21
N THR A 776 16.27 -41.58 -5.17
CA THR A 776 15.25 -42.48 -4.56
C THR A 776 14.16 -41.68 -3.85
N VAL A 777 13.05 -42.34 -3.48
CA VAL A 777 11.93 -41.71 -2.78
C VAL A 777 12.36 -41.11 -1.44
N GLU A 778 13.15 -41.85 -0.67
CA GLU A 778 13.67 -41.45 0.65
C GLU A 778 14.59 -40.23 0.55
N GLN A 779 15.44 -40.20 -0.49
CA GLN A 779 16.35 -39.09 -0.76
C GLN A 779 15.61 -37.81 -1.17
N GLY A 780 14.41 -37.91 -1.76
CA GLY A 780 13.66 -36.76 -2.27
C GLY A 780 13.41 -35.67 -1.24
N TYR A 781 13.20 -36.01 0.04
CA TYR A 781 13.02 -35.01 1.10
C TYR A 781 14.29 -34.20 1.38
N ALA A 782 15.46 -34.86 1.37
CA ALA A 782 16.75 -34.19 1.53
C ALA A 782 17.05 -33.30 0.32
N VAL A 783 16.68 -33.74 -0.89
CA VAL A 783 16.77 -32.92 -2.12
C VAL A 783 15.96 -31.64 -1.98
N GLY A 784 14.71 -31.72 -1.52
CA GLY A 784 13.88 -30.54 -1.28
C GLY A 784 14.54 -29.54 -0.32
N GLU A 785 15.10 -30.04 0.77
CA GLU A 785 15.77 -29.23 1.79
C GLU A 785 17.05 -28.57 1.27
N ALA A 786 17.88 -29.33 0.54
CA ALA A 786 19.11 -28.84 -0.06
C ALA A 786 18.84 -27.76 -1.13
N VAL A 787 17.89 -28.00 -2.05
CA VAL A 787 17.52 -27.02 -3.08
C VAL A 787 16.96 -25.74 -2.46
N MET A 788 16.09 -25.85 -1.46
CA MET A 788 15.58 -24.68 -0.74
C MET A 788 16.69 -23.94 -0.01
N THR A 789 17.63 -24.65 0.61
CA THR A 789 18.77 -24.04 1.31
C THR A 789 19.66 -23.26 0.35
N VAL A 790 20.03 -23.84 -0.80
CA VAL A 790 20.78 -23.12 -1.84
C VAL A 790 20.02 -21.87 -2.30
N GLN A 791 18.71 -21.96 -2.53
CA GLN A 791 17.90 -20.80 -2.91
C GLN A 791 17.80 -19.75 -1.80
N ARG A 792 17.66 -20.16 -0.53
CA ARG A 792 17.56 -19.27 0.62
C ARG A 792 18.81 -18.41 0.77
N ASP A 793 19.97 -19.04 0.57
CA ASP A 793 21.28 -18.45 0.82
C ASP A 793 21.83 -17.67 -0.38
N ASN A 794 21.41 -18.02 -1.60
CA ASN A 794 21.95 -17.42 -2.83
C ASN A 794 20.92 -16.61 -3.63
N GLY A 795 19.63 -16.67 -3.29
CA GLY A 795 18.62 -15.90 -4.01
C GLY A 795 18.76 -14.40 -3.78
N ASN A 796 18.53 -13.60 -4.84
CA ASN A 796 18.65 -12.15 -4.76
C ASN A 796 17.57 -11.57 -3.83
N ARG A 797 17.97 -10.94 -2.72
CA ARG A 797 17.06 -10.28 -1.78
C ARG A 797 16.97 -8.77 -1.98
N ALA A 798 17.88 -8.18 -2.74
CA ALA A 798 17.89 -6.76 -3.07
C ALA A 798 16.85 -6.43 -4.16
N ASP A 799 16.82 -7.24 -5.23
CA ASP A 799 15.80 -7.12 -6.29
C ASP A 799 14.82 -8.30 -6.26
N ARG A 800 13.62 -8.02 -5.76
CA ARG A 800 12.52 -8.98 -5.67
C ARG A 800 12.06 -9.51 -7.03
N LYS A 801 12.22 -8.74 -8.12
CA LYS A 801 11.89 -9.19 -9.48
C LYS A 801 12.86 -10.28 -9.95
N ASN A 802 14.09 -10.29 -9.43
CA ASN A 802 15.13 -11.28 -9.71
C ASN A 802 15.30 -12.36 -8.61
N ALA A 803 14.40 -12.41 -7.61
CA ALA A 803 14.57 -13.23 -6.41
C ALA A 803 14.20 -14.73 -6.54
N ARG A 804 13.65 -15.17 -7.68
CA ARG A 804 13.20 -16.58 -7.87
C ARG A 804 14.37 -17.51 -8.22
N LEU A 805 14.19 -18.80 -7.95
CA LEU A 805 15.22 -19.81 -8.20
C LEU A 805 15.71 -19.83 -9.66
N LYS A 806 14.81 -19.63 -10.62
CA LYS A 806 15.17 -19.52 -12.05
C LYS A 806 16.35 -18.60 -12.33
N TYR A 807 16.36 -17.39 -11.75
CA TYR A 807 17.44 -16.43 -11.96
C TYR A 807 18.70 -16.77 -11.17
N THR A 808 18.55 -17.45 -10.04
CA THR A 808 19.68 -17.93 -9.25
C THR A 808 20.43 -19.02 -10.02
N ILE A 809 19.71 -19.96 -10.64
CA ILE A 809 20.31 -20.99 -11.50
C ILE A 809 20.97 -20.34 -12.73
N ASP A 810 20.28 -19.43 -13.43
CA ASP A 810 20.85 -18.82 -14.63
C ASP A 810 22.07 -17.93 -14.33
N ARG A 811 22.12 -17.30 -13.14
CA ARG A 811 23.28 -16.53 -12.70
C ARG A 811 24.45 -17.40 -12.27
N LEU A 812 24.21 -18.52 -11.58
CA LEU A 812 25.26 -19.43 -11.11
C LEU A 812 25.75 -20.40 -12.20
N GLY A 813 24.90 -20.69 -13.18
CA GLY A 813 25.02 -21.82 -14.09
C GLY A 813 24.47 -23.11 -13.47
N LEU A 814 23.83 -23.95 -14.30
CA LEU A 814 23.17 -25.18 -13.86
C LEU A 814 24.15 -26.17 -13.18
N ALA A 815 25.35 -26.34 -13.71
CA ALA A 815 26.37 -27.23 -13.16
C ALA A 815 26.83 -26.79 -11.75
N THR A 816 27.09 -25.49 -11.58
CA THR A 816 27.45 -24.90 -10.28
C THR A 816 26.33 -25.09 -9.27
N PHE A 817 25.08 -24.77 -9.67
CA PHE A 817 23.92 -24.95 -8.82
C PHE A 817 23.76 -26.43 -8.38
N LYS A 818 23.85 -27.37 -9.32
CA LYS A 818 23.78 -28.81 -9.04
C LYS A 818 24.86 -29.23 -8.03
N SER A 819 26.10 -28.81 -8.24
CA SER A 819 27.21 -29.12 -7.33
C SER A 819 26.99 -28.57 -5.91
N MET A 820 26.41 -27.36 -5.78
CA MET A 820 26.07 -26.80 -4.47
C MET A 820 25.00 -27.62 -3.75
N VAL A 821 24.00 -28.12 -4.48
CA VAL A 821 22.97 -29.01 -3.94
C VAL A 821 23.59 -30.34 -3.51
N GLU A 822 24.39 -30.99 -4.36
CA GLU A 822 25.07 -32.26 -4.07
C GLU A 822 26.00 -32.16 -2.86
N LYS A 823 26.69 -31.01 -2.70
CA LYS A 823 27.52 -30.73 -1.52
C LYS A 823 26.72 -30.73 -0.22
N LEU A 824 25.49 -30.19 -0.22
CA LEU A 824 24.61 -30.23 0.95
C LEU A 824 24.04 -31.62 1.20
N LEU A 825 23.82 -32.40 0.14
CA LEU A 825 23.33 -33.77 0.22
C LEU A 825 24.39 -34.76 0.71
N GLY A 826 25.66 -34.49 0.42
CA GLY A 826 26.78 -35.40 0.68
C GLY A 826 26.86 -36.56 -0.31
N TRP A 827 26.11 -36.49 -1.41
CA TRP A 827 26.07 -37.48 -2.49
C TRP A 827 25.66 -36.80 -3.81
N GLU A 828 26.00 -37.44 -4.93
CA GLU A 828 25.71 -36.97 -6.28
C GLU A 828 24.42 -37.59 -6.83
N PHE A 829 23.67 -36.83 -7.64
CA PHE A 829 22.50 -37.36 -8.32
C PHE A 829 22.92 -38.48 -9.29
N ALA A 830 22.17 -39.58 -9.29
CA ALA A 830 22.32 -40.59 -10.34
C ALA A 830 21.89 -40.01 -11.71
N PRO A 831 22.30 -40.63 -12.83
CA PRO A 831 21.82 -40.24 -14.14
C PRO A 831 20.28 -40.26 -14.21
N ALA A 832 19.68 -39.27 -14.87
CA ALA A 832 18.24 -39.22 -15.07
C ALA A 832 17.78 -40.48 -15.83
N ARG A 833 16.66 -41.05 -15.41
CA ARG A 833 16.07 -42.26 -16.01
C ARG A 833 15.09 -41.90 -17.13
N PRO A 834 14.80 -42.80 -18.09
CA PRO A 834 13.84 -42.51 -19.16
C PRO A 834 12.42 -42.23 -18.64
N TYR A 835 11.73 -41.27 -19.23
CA TYR A 835 10.32 -40.96 -19.01
C TYR A 835 9.73 -40.34 -20.28
N LYS A 836 8.40 -40.36 -20.42
CA LYS A 836 7.69 -39.74 -21.54
C LYS A 836 6.40 -39.12 -21.04
N PHE A 837 6.09 -37.91 -21.50
CA PHE A 837 4.78 -37.30 -21.30
C PHE A 837 3.96 -37.37 -22.59
N GLU A 838 2.66 -37.65 -22.45
CA GLU A 838 1.69 -37.83 -23.53
C GLU A 838 0.44 -36.97 -23.34
N SER A 839 0.25 -36.32 -22.19
CA SER A 839 -0.84 -35.35 -21.96
C SER A 839 -0.47 -34.26 -20.94
N ASN A 840 -1.09 -33.09 -21.09
CA ASN A 840 -1.13 -31.99 -20.10
C ASN A 840 -2.57 -31.68 -19.65
N VAL A 841 -3.55 -32.38 -20.22
CA VAL A 841 -4.99 -32.14 -20.02
C VAL A 841 -5.56 -33.23 -19.12
N ASP A 842 -6.61 -32.90 -18.37
CA ASP A 842 -7.28 -33.84 -17.48
C ASP A 842 -8.04 -34.94 -18.27
N PRO A 843 -8.12 -36.18 -17.75
CA PRO A 843 -8.85 -37.27 -18.41
C PRO A 843 -10.36 -37.17 -18.13
N PHE A 844 -11.06 -36.29 -18.86
CA PHE A 844 -12.50 -36.04 -18.68
C PHE A 844 -13.37 -37.29 -18.80
N GLY A 845 -14.41 -37.37 -17.98
CA GLY A 845 -15.37 -38.48 -17.98
C GLY A 845 -15.11 -39.56 -16.93
N TRP A 846 -15.79 -40.70 -17.10
CA TRP A 846 -15.69 -41.85 -16.20
C TRP A 846 -14.45 -42.68 -16.50
N SER A 847 -13.87 -43.21 -15.43
CA SER A 847 -12.81 -44.20 -15.48
C SER A 847 -12.88 -45.13 -14.27
N THR A 848 -12.33 -46.32 -14.39
CA THR A 848 -12.29 -47.32 -13.32
C THR A 848 -10.82 -47.67 -13.07
N ASP A 849 -10.42 -47.72 -11.80
CA ASP A 849 -9.07 -48.11 -11.42
C ASP A 849 -8.95 -49.62 -11.16
N TYR A 850 -7.74 -50.07 -10.82
CA TYR A 850 -7.43 -51.48 -10.59
C TYR A 850 -8.12 -52.06 -9.33
N LEU A 851 -8.61 -51.21 -8.42
CA LEU A 851 -9.37 -51.61 -7.23
C LEU A 851 -10.88 -51.70 -7.51
N GLY A 852 -11.30 -51.45 -8.76
CA GLY A 852 -12.72 -51.42 -9.14
C GLY A 852 -13.44 -50.15 -8.68
N LYS A 853 -12.71 -49.11 -8.25
CA LYS A 853 -13.30 -47.82 -7.89
C LYS A 853 -13.50 -46.97 -9.14
N HIS A 854 -14.59 -46.22 -9.17
CA HIS A 854 -14.95 -45.32 -10.26
C HIS A 854 -14.59 -43.88 -9.95
N HIS A 855 -14.18 -43.16 -10.99
CA HIS A 855 -13.75 -41.77 -10.88
C HIS A 855 -14.32 -40.97 -12.04
N PHE A 856 -14.89 -39.80 -11.74
CA PHE A 856 -15.43 -38.90 -12.76
C PHE A 856 -14.76 -37.53 -12.70
N VAL A 857 -14.15 -37.10 -13.80
CA VAL A 857 -13.57 -35.76 -13.91
C VAL A 857 -14.62 -34.79 -14.44
N THR A 858 -15.01 -33.85 -13.60
CA THR A 858 -16.01 -32.80 -13.88
C THR A 858 -15.32 -31.54 -14.42
N PHE A 859 -15.75 -31.09 -15.59
CA PHE A 859 -15.35 -29.79 -16.14
C PHE A 859 -15.93 -28.65 -15.29
N ILE A 860 -15.07 -27.74 -14.86
CA ILE A 860 -15.44 -26.49 -14.18
C ILE A 860 -14.74 -25.36 -14.92
N GLU A 861 -15.51 -24.53 -15.61
CA GLU A 861 -14.95 -23.47 -16.45
C GLU A 861 -14.15 -22.48 -15.59
N ASN A 862 -12.87 -22.35 -15.92
CA ASN A 862 -11.90 -21.59 -15.12
C ASN A 862 -11.96 -21.91 -13.63
N GLY A 863 -12.38 -23.10 -13.18
CA GLY A 863 -12.47 -23.46 -11.76
C GLY A 863 -13.33 -22.58 -10.87
N ARG A 864 -14.23 -21.75 -11.40
CA ARG A 864 -15.17 -20.96 -10.59
C ARG A 864 -16.32 -21.86 -10.16
N VAL A 865 -16.47 -22.07 -8.86
CA VAL A 865 -17.59 -22.86 -8.31
C VAL A 865 -18.65 -21.89 -7.82
N GLU A 866 -19.68 -21.74 -8.64
CA GLU A 866 -20.86 -20.91 -8.40
C GLU A 866 -22.09 -21.54 -9.08
N ASP A 867 -23.27 -21.01 -8.77
CA ASP A 867 -24.48 -21.30 -9.54
C ASP A 867 -24.79 -20.10 -10.43
N ALA A 868 -24.91 -20.33 -11.73
CA ALA A 868 -25.31 -19.31 -12.70
C ALA A 868 -26.31 -19.88 -13.72
N PRO A 869 -26.96 -19.04 -14.55
CA PRO A 869 -27.89 -19.53 -15.57
C PRO A 869 -27.24 -20.57 -16.48
N GLY A 870 -27.76 -21.80 -16.43
CA GLY A 870 -27.31 -22.91 -17.28
C GLY A 870 -26.31 -23.88 -16.63
N HIS A 871 -25.67 -23.51 -15.51
CA HIS A 871 -24.75 -24.37 -14.77
C HIS A 871 -24.88 -24.19 -13.26
N HIS A 872 -25.10 -25.30 -12.55
CA HIS A 872 -25.28 -25.33 -11.10
C HIS A 872 -24.10 -26.04 -10.42
N PHE A 873 -22.88 -25.53 -10.65
CA PHE A 873 -21.66 -26.18 -10.17
C PHE A 873 -21.63 -26.27 -8.65
N LYS A 874 -21.99 -25.19 -7.96
CA LYS A 874 -21.97 -25.14 -6.50
C LYS A 874 -23.00 -26.08 -5.89
N THR A 875 -24.28 -25.93 -6.26
CA THR A 875 -25.35 -26.78 -5.73
C THR A 875 -25.13 -28.25 -6.08
N GLY A 876 -24.73 -28.55 -7.33
CA GLY A 876 -24.53 -29.94 -7.76
C GLY A 876 -23.41 -30.64 -7.01
N LEU A 877 -22.26 -29.99 -6.83
CA LEU A 877 -21.14 -30.55 -6.08
C LEU A 877 -21.45 -30.68 -4.58
N ARG A 878 -22.24 -29.75 -4.01
CA ARG A 878 -22.76 -29.88 -2.64
C ARG A 878 -23.67 -31.11 -2.49
N GLU A 879 -24.63 -31.33 -3.39
CA GLU A 879 -25.51 -32.50 -3.29
C GLU A 879 -24.75 -33.82 -3.47
N ILE A 880 -23.74 -33.85 -4.33
CA ILE A 880 -22.82 -35.00 -4.44
C ILE A 880 -22.07 -35.20 -3.13
N ALA A 881 -21.51 -34.14 -2.54
CA ALA A 881 -20.75 -34.22 -1.29
C ALA A 881 -21.58 -34.75 -0.10
N LYS A 882 -22.91 -34.60 -0.10
CA LYS A 882 -23.78 -35.16 0.95
C LYS A 882 -23.87 -36.68 0.96
N VAL A 883 -23.63 -37.33 -0.18
CA VAL A 883 -23.82 -38.78 -0.35
C VAL A 883 -22.53 -39.51 -0.73
N HIS A 884 -21.55 -38.79 -1.27
CA HIS A 884 -20.28 -39.35 -1.70
C HIS A 884 -19.49 -39.89 -0.50
N LYS A 885 -18.99 -41.12 -0.60
CA LYS A 885 -18.16 -41.77 0.43
C LYS A 885 -16.65 -41.76 0.11
N GLY A 886 -16.29 -41.34 -1.11
CA GLY A 886 -14.91 -41.25 -1.58
C GLY A 886 -14.30 -39.88 -1.30
N ASN A 887 -13.58 -39.32 -2.28
CA ASN A 887 -12.96 -38.00 -2.16
C ASN A 887 -13.28 -37.09 -3.35
N PHE A 888 -13.04 -35.80 -3.19
CA PHE A 888 -12.84 -34.87 -4.29
C PHE A 888 -11.35 -34.63 -4.51
N ARG A 889 -10.91 -34.53 -5.77
CA ARG A 889 -9.52 -34.15 -6.12
C ARG A 889 -9.51 -32.93 -7.02
N LEU A 890 -8.86 -31.86 -6.59
CA LEU A 890 -8.71 -30.64 -7.37
C LEU A 890 -7.55 -30.81 -8.35
N THR A 891 -7.78 -30.49 -9.61
CA THR A 891 -6.74 -30.60 -10.65
C THR A 891 -5.96 -29.31 -10.82
N ALA A 892 -4.74 -29.40 -11.36
CA ALA A 892 -3.94 -28.21 -11.68
C ALA A 892 -4.46 -27.47 -12.93
N ASN A 893 -5.41 -28.04 -13.66
CA ASN A 893 -6.18 -27.40 -14.72
C ASN A 893 -7.49 -26.77 -14.23
N GLN A 894 -7.67 -26.68 -12.90
CA GLN A 894 -8.79 -25.99 -12.24
C GLN A 894 -10.13 -26.74 -12.34
N HIS A 895 -10.09 -28.07 -12.47
CA HIS A 895 -11.26 -28.93 -12.46
C HIS A 895 -11.33 -29.74 -11.17
N VAL A 896 -12.37 -30.57 -11.04
CA VAL A 896 -12.56 -31.44 -9.87
C VAL A 896 -12.87 -32.86 -10.31
N ILE A 897 -12.31 -33.82 -9.60
CA ILE A 897 -12.58 -35.25 -9.77
C ILE A 897 -13.44 -35.72 -8.60
N VAL A 898 -14.58 -36.34 -8.89
CA VAL A 898 -15.32 -37.17 -7.94
C VAL A 898 -14.65 -38.55 -7.95
N SER A 899 -13.79 -38.81 -6.97
CA SER A 899 -12.92 -40.00 -6.94
C SER A 899 -13.38 -41.02 -5.91
N ASP A 900 -12.96 -42.27 -6.12
CA ASP A 900 -13.12 -43.38 -5.19
C ASP A 900 -14.60 -43.78 -4.98
N VAL A 901 -15.43 -43.69 -6.04
CA VAL A 901 -16.84 -44.09 -6.02
C VAL A 901 -16.95 -45.61 -6.09
N ASP A 902 -17.65 -46.21 -5.13
CA ASP A 902 -17.94 -47.64 -5.14
C ASP A 902 -18.98 -48.03 -6.19
N GLU A 903 -18.91 -49.27 -6.69
CA GLU A 903 -19.87 -49.82 -7.66
C GLU A 903 -21.32 -49.67 -7.17
N GLU A 904 -21.56 -49.87 -5.86
CA GLU A 904 -22.89 -49.76 -5.24
C GLU A 904 -23.46 -48.32 -5.27
N ASP A 905 -22.60 -47.31 -5.25
CA ASP A 905 -22.99 -45.89 -5.23
C ASP A 905 -22.96 -45.25 -6.63
N LEU A 906 -22.41 -45.95 -7.63
CA LEU A 906 -22.16 -45.42 -8.97
C LEU A 906 -23.42 -44.88 -9.65
N SER A 907 -24.56 -45.57 -9.53
CA SER A 907 -25.83 -45.15 -10.12
C SER A 907 -26.32 -43.83 -9.52
N GLN A 908 -26.24 -43.70 -8.19
CA GLN A 908 -26.64 -42.49 -7.47
C GLN A 908 -25.77 -41.29 -7.87
N ILE A 909 -24.45 -41.47 -7.97
CA ILE A 909 -23.54 -40.40 -8.37
C ILE A 909 -23.79 -39.98 -9.83
N LYS A 910 -24.02 -40.93 -10.75
CA LYS A 910 -24.39 -40.63 -12.14
C LYS A 910 -25.68 -39.83 -12.22
N ASP A 911 -26.71 -40.20 -11.45
CA ASP A 911 -27.98 -39.48 -11.42
C ASP A 911 -27.82 -38.04 -10.92
N LEU A 912 -26.97 -37.81 -9.91
CA LEU A 912 -26.68 -36.47 -9.40
C LEU A 912 -25.88 -35.65 -10.41
N LEU A 913 -24.83 -36.22 -11.01
CA LEU A 913 -24.06 -35.54 -12.05
C LEU A 913 -24.96 -35.11 -13.22
N ALA A 914 -25.83 -36.02 -13.70
CA ALA A 914 -26.78 -35.75 -14.77
C ALA A 914 -27.82 -34.68 -14.38
N ARG A 915 -28.38 -34.77 -13.16
CA ARG A 915 -29.38 -33.81 -12.66
C ARG A 915 -28.85 -32.37 -12.66
N TYR A 916 -27.59 -32.18 -12.31
CA TYR A 916 -26.94 -30.87 -12.24
C TYR A 916 -26.10 -30.54 -13.48
N LYS A 917 -26.14 -31.38 -14.52
CA LYS A 917 -25.39 -31.24 -15.78
C LYS A 917 -23.87 -31.18 -15.58
N LEU A 918 -23.37 -31.81 -14.52
CA LEU A 918 -21.94 -31.93 -14.23
C LEU A 918 -21.27 -33.04 -15.04
N ASP A 919 -22.06 -33.91 -15.70
CA ASP A 919 -21.60 -34.95 -16.61
C ASP A 919 -21.48 -34.49 -18.07
N ASN A 920 -21.60 -33.19 -18.34
CA ASN A 920 -21.49 -32.68 -19.70
C ASN A 920 -20.05 -32.80 -20.23
N LEU A 921 -19.85 -33.72 -21.17
CA LEU A 921 -18.57 -33.92 -21.88
C LEU A 921 -18.57 -33.32 -23.29
N ALA A 922 -19.65 -32.66 -23.71
CA ALA A 922 -19.81 -32.15 -25.08
C ALA A 922 -19.05 -30.82 -25.34
N HIS A 923 -17.89 -30.65 -24.73
CA HIS A 923 -17.01 -29.50 -24.89
C HIS A 923 -15.97 -29.74 -25.99
N SER A 924 -15.51 -28.66 -26.64
CA SER A 924 -14.42 -28.71 -27.62
C SER A 924 -13.08 -29.06 -26.94
N GLY A 925 -12.17 -29.70 -27.67
CA GLY A 925 -10.81 -29.99 -27.17
C GLY A 925 -10.06 -28.72 -26.76
N LEU A 926 -10.33 -27.59 -27.45
CA LEU A 926 -9.86 -26.26 -27.08
C LEU A 926 -10.34 -25.85 -25.68
N ARG A 927 -11.66 -25.89 -25.41
CA ARG A 927 -12.21 -25.45 -24.12
C ARG A 927 -11.73 -26.31 -22.96
N LEU A 928 -11.68 -27.63 -23.15
CA LEU A 928 -11.20 -28.59 -22.15
C LEU A 928 -9.72 -28.41 -21.78
N SER A 929 -8.93 -27.78 -22.66
CA SER A 929 -7.51 -27.50 -22.43
C SER A 929 -7.23 -26.02 -22.13
N SER A 930 -8.28 -25.22 -21.95
CA SER A 930 -8.18 -23.78 -21.71
C SER A 930 -8.22 -23.42 -20.23
N SER A 931 -7.42 -22.43 -19.81
CA SER A 931 -7.51 -21.91 -18.44
C SER A 931 -7.13 -20.44 -18.30
N ALA A 932 -7.81 -19.76 -17.37
CA ALA A 932 -7.57 -18.37 -17.00
C ALA A 932 -7.11 -18.20 -15.55
N CYS A 933 -6.51 -17.03 -15.27
CA CYS A 933 -6.36 -16.55 -13.91
C CYS A 933 -7.53 -15.65 -13.52
N VAL A 934 -7.72 -15.40 -12.22
CA VAL A 934 -8.81 -14.55 -11.71
C VAL A 934 -8.84 -13.17 -12.38
N ALA A 935 -7.71 -12.46 -12.37
CA ALA A 935 -7.64 -11.07 -12.84
C ALA A 935 -8.67 -10.17 -12.13
N PHE A 936 -9.42 -9.35 -12.88
CA PHE A 936 -10.47 -8.52 -12.32
C PHE A 936 -11.65 -9.35 -11.76
N PRO A 937 -12.40 -8.84 -10.77
CA PRO A 937 -12.24 -7.52 -10.14
C PRO A 937 -11.26 -7.50 -8.96
N THR A 938 -10.90 -8.65 -8.40
CA THR A 938 -10.23 -8.71 -7.09
C THR A 938 -8.70 -8.68 -7.15
N CYS A 939 -8.07 -9.03 -8.28
CA CYS A 939 -6.62 -9.01 -8.37
C CYS A 939 -6.11 -7.57 -8.50
N GLY A 940 -5.44 -7.06 -7.46
CA GLY A 940 -4.78 -5.74 -7.48
C GLY A 940 -3.63 -5.59 -8.49
N LEU A 941 -3.26 -6.65 -9.22
CA LEU A 941 -2.21 -6.62 -10.25
C LEU A 941 -2.75 -6.79 -11.68
N ALA A 942 -4.05 -6.99 -11.87
CA ALA A 942 -4.62 -7.20 -13.20
C ALA A 942 -4.52 -5.94 -14.07
N MET A 943 -4.10 -6.12 -15.31
CA MET A 943 -4.00 -5.09 -16.35
C MET A 943 -5.12 -5.25 -17.39
N ALA A 944 -5.56 -6.47 -17.65
CA ALA A 944 -6.67 -6.83 -18.52
C ALA A 944 -7.53 -7.93 -17.89
N GLU A 945 -8.71 -8.17 -18.46
CA GLU A 945 -9.57 -9.31 -18.09
C GLU A 945 -8.89 -10.66 -18.33
N SER A 946 -9.37 -11.69 -17.63
CA SER A 946 -8.91 -13.06 -17.86
C SER A 946 -10.03 -14.06 -17.61
N GLU A 947 -10.39 -14.35 -16.36
CA GLU A 947 -11.42 -15.35 -16.03
C GLU A 947 -12.77 -15.02 -16.67
N ARG A 948 -13.21 -13.76 -16.60
CA ARG A 948 -14.49 -13.30 -17.15
C ARG A 948 -14.51 -13.25 -18.68
N TYR A 949 -13.34 -13.10 -19.31
CA TYR A 949 -13.22 -12.88 -20.75
C TYR A 949 -12.89 -14.15 -21.53
N LEU A 950 -12.11 -15.07 -20.95
CA LEU A 950 -11.67 -16.28 -21.65
C LEU A 950 -12.84 -17.11 -22.23
N PRO A 951 -13.97 -17.33 -21.54
CA PRO A 951 -15.10 -18.06 -22.12
C PRO A 951 -15.63 -17.42 -23.42
N VAL A 952 -15.75 -16.09 -23.44
CA VAL A 952 -16.22 -15.32 -24.61
C VAL A 952 -15.26 -15.46 -25.80
N LEU A 953 -13.94 -15.46 -25.54
CA LEU A 953 -12.96 -15.68 -26.59
C LEU A 953 -12.97 -17.14 -27.08
N VAL A 954 -13.07 -18.09 -26.16
CA VAL A 954 -13.12 -19.53 -26.48
C VAL A 954 -14.35 -19.86 -27.33
N ASP A 955 -15.54 -19.30 -27.04
CA ASP A 955 -16.75 -19.45 -27.87
C ASP A 955 -16.48 -19.12 -29.35
N LYS A 956 -15.68 -18.06 -29.60
CA LYS A 956 -15.38 -17.59 -30.96
C LYS A 956 -14.32 -18.44 -31.64
N VAL A 957 -13.28 -18.83 -30.91
CA VAL A 957 -12.19 -19.65 -31.47
C VAL A 957 -12.60 -21.12 -31.64
N GLU A 958 -13.45 -21.66 -30.77
CA GLU A 958 -13.94 -23.02 -30.93
C GLU A 958 -14.82 -23.17 -32.19
N LYS A 959 -15.61 -22.14 -32.52
CA LYS A 959 -16.36 -22.12 -33.79
C LYS A 959 -15.43 -22.23 -35.01
N ILE A 960 -14.29 -21.52 -34.99
CA ILE A 960 -13.27 -21.63 -36.04
C ILE A 960 -12.70 -23.06 -36.10
N CYS A 961 -12.44 -23.67 -34.95
CA CYS A 961 -11.97 -25.05 -34.88
C CYS A 961 -13.00 -26.01 -35.49
N GLU A 962 -14.29 -25.84 -35.16
CA GLU A 962 -15.39 -26.68 -35.67
C GLU A 962 -15.59 -26.54 -37.18
N GLU A 963 -15.56 -25.32 -37.72
CA GLU A 963 -15.63 -25.04 -39.16
C GLU A 963 -14.51 -25.72 -39.96
N HIS A 964 -13.41 -26.09 -39.29
CA HIS A 964 -12.25 -26.76 -39.88
C HIS A 964 -12.06 -28.21 -39.39
N GLY A 965 -13.08 -28.80 -38.74
CA GLY A 965 -13.06 -30.21 -38.35
C GLY A 965 -12.16 -30.53 -37.14
N LEU A 966 -11.73 -29.52 -36.39
CA LEU A 966 -10.82 -29.62 -35.24
C LEU A 966 -11.56 -29.61 -33.89
N ARG A 967 -12.86 -29.96 -33.86
CA ARG A 967 -13.68 -29.91 -32.63
C ARG A 967 -13.05 -30.68 -31.46
N HIS A 968 -12.48 -31.85 -31.75
CA HIS A 968 -11.89 -32.75 -30.75
C HIS A 968 -10.38 -32.57 -30.57
N ASP A 969 -9.76 -31.70 -31.37
CA ASP A 969 -8.34 -31.39 -31.25
C ASP A 969 -8.10 -30.48 -30.05
N SER A 970 -7.16 -30.88 -29.21
CA SER A 970 -6.74 -30.08 -28.07
C SER A 970 -5.64 -29.11 -28.50
N ILE A 971 -5.94 -27.82 -28.34
CA ILE A 971 -5.00 -26.71 -28.50
C ILE A 971 -4.92 -26.02 -27.16
N VAL A 972 -3.81 -26.17 -26.45
CA VAL A 972 -3.66 -25.65 -25.08
C VAL A 972 -3.62 -24.11 -25.13
N MET A 973 -4.74 -23.49 -24.77
CA MET A 973 -4.91 -22.03 -24.74
C MET A 973 -4.94 -21.50 -23.30
N ARG A 974 -4.12 -20.50 -22.99
CA ARG A 974 -4.08 -19.94 -21.62
C ARG A 974 -4.11 -18.43 -21.59
N MET A 975 -4.83 -17.87 -20.62
CA MET A 975 -4.95 -16.41 -20.45
C MET A 975 -4.55 -15.96 -19.05
N SER A 976 -3.75 -14.91 -18.95
CA SER A 976 -3.44 -14.24 -17.68
C SER A 976 -3.65 -12.74 -17.82
N GLY A 977 -4.33 -12.10 -16.88
CA GLY A 977 -4.61 -10.66 -16.95
C GLY A 977 -3.40 -9.74 -16.72
N CYS A 978 -2.21 -10.29 -16.43
CA CYS A 978 -0.94 -9.55 -16.24
C CYS A 978 0.26 -10.51 -16.42
N PRO A 979 1.51 -10.01 -16.52
CA PRO A 979 2.68 -10.84 -16.83
C PRO A 979 3.19 -11.72 -15.67
N ASN A 980 2.48 -11.77 -14.54
CA ASN A 980 2.82 -12.71 -13.46
C ASN A 980 2.61 -14.18 -13.85
N GLY A 981 1.78 -14.46 -14.87
CA GLY A 981 1.59 -15.80 -15.44
C GLY A 981 0.90 -16.80 -14.50
N CYS A 982 -0.16 -16.40 -13.80
CA CYS A 982 -0.85 -17.23 -12.81
C CYS A 982 -1.54 -18.47 -13.40
N SER A 983 -1.97 -18.41 -14.67
CA SER A 983 -2.52 -19.55 -15.41
C SER A 983 -1.45 -20.39 -16.12
N ARG A 984 -0.15 -20.07 -15.95
CA ARG A 984 0.97 -20.69 -16.68
C ARG A 984 0.90 -20.48 -18.21
N PRO A 985 0.68 -19.23 -18.68
CA PRO A 985 0.48 -18.94 -20.09
C PRO A 985 1.72 -19.20 -20.95
N TYR A 986 2.92 -19.08 -20.38
CA TYR A 986 4.18 -19.18 -21.13
C TYR A 986 4.54 -20.61 -21.58
N ALA A 987 3.84 -21.62 -21.05
CA ALA A 987 4.01 -23.03 -21.41
C ALA A 987 2.84 -23.57 -22.27
N ALA A 988 1.93 -22.71 -22.71
CA ALA A 988 0.82 -23.07 -23.60
C ALA A 988 1.19 -22.90 -25.08
N GLU A 989 0.53 -23.67 -25.95
CA GLU A 989 0.70 -23.60 -27.40
C GLU A 989 0.31 -22.23 -27.95
N VAL A 990 -0.79 -21.66 -27.44
CA VAL A 990 -1.23 -20.29 -27.66
C VAL A 990 -1.62 -19.63 -26.34
N ALA A 991 -1.21 -18.38 -26.13
CA ALA A 991 -1.57 -17.69 -24.89
C ALA A 991 -1.71 -16.18 -25.04
N PHE A 992 -2.47 -15.61 -24.10
CA PHE A 992 -2.76 -14.18 -24.01
C PHE A 992 -2.38 -13.64 -22.63
N VAL A 993 -1.56 -12.59 -22.59
CA VAL A 993 -1.10 -11.96 -21.35
C VAL A 993 -1.45 -10.48 -21.37
N GLY A 994 -2.33 -10.02 -20.47
CA GLY A 994 -2.86 -8.65 -20.46
C GLY A 994 -1.77 -7.58 -20.36
N LYS A 995 -1.85 -6.55 -21.22
CA LYS A 995 -1.05 -5.31 -21.15
C LYS A 995 -1.88 -4.11 -20.69
N ALA A 996 -3.14 -4.03 -21.11
CA ALA A 996 -4.10 -2.98 -20.76
C ALA A 996 -5.54 -3.50 -20.95
N PRO A 997 -6.58 -2.79 -20.49
CA PRO A 997 -7.97 -3.22 -20.72
C PRO A 997 -8.25 -3.53 -22.19
N GLY A 998 -8.68 -4.75 -22.50
CA GLY A 998 -8.95 -5.22 -23.86
C GLY A 998 -7.73 -5.52 -24.75
N SER A 999 -6.51 -5.43 -24.20
CA SER A 999 -5.24 -5.54 -24.93
C SER A 999 -4.33 -6.62 -24.33
N TYR A 1000 -3.81 -7.51 -25.20
CA TYR A 1000 -3.04 -8.68 -24.78
C TYR A 1000 -1.75 -8.84 -25.60
N LEU A 1001 -0.71 -9.33 -24.94
CA LEU A 1001 0.45 -9.97 -25.56
C LEU A 1001 0.01 -11.36 -26.06
N MET A 1002 0.21 -11.65 -27.35
CA MET A 1002 -0.06 -12.96 -27.96
C MET A 1002 1.22 -13.78 -28.07
N LEU A 1003 1.17 -15.01 -27.55
CA LEU A 1003 2.29 -15.94 -27.47
C LEU A 1003 1.98 -17.22 -28.26
N LEU A 1004 2.96 -17.75 -29.00
CA LEU A 1004 2.83 -18.97 -29.80
C LEU A 1004 4.03 -19.91 -29.66
N GLY A 1005 3.82 -21.20 -29.91
CA GLY A 1005 4.90 -22.19 -30.07
C GLY A 1005 5.29 -22.94 -28.80
N GLY A 1006 4.49 -22.83 -27.73
CA GLY A 1006 4.68 -23.66 -26.53
C GLY A 1006 4.42 -25.13 -26.85
N GLY A 1007 5.03 -26.03 -26.07
CA GLY A 1007 4.84 -27.47 -26.27
C GLY A 1007 3.55 -27.97 -25.62
N TYR A 1008 2.80 -28.84 -26.30
CA TYR A 1008 1.54 -29.41 -25.79
C TYR A 1008 1.67 -30.08 -24.41
N TYR A 1009 2.81 -30.72 -24.12
CA TYR A 1009 3.06 -31.40 -22.84
C TYR A 1009 3.63 -30.46 -21.76
N GLY A 1010 3.76 -29.16 -22.01
CA GLY A 1010 4.41 -28.21 -21.09
C GLY A 1010 5.94 -28.30 -21.08
N GLN A 1011 6.54 -28.91 -22.12
CA GLN A 1011 7.97 -29.18 -22.27
C GLN A 1011 8.76 -28.07 -23.00
N ARG A 1012 8.06 -27.06 -23.55
CA ARG A 1012 8.68 -25.95 -24.27
C ARG A 1012 7.92 -24.66 -24.01
N LEU A 1013 8.65 -23.56 -23.83
CA LEU A 1013 8.06 -22.23 -23.71
C LEU A 1013 7.58 -21.74 -25.09
N ASN A 1014 6.46 -21.01 -25.10
CA ASN A 1014 6.10 -20.21 -26.25
C ASN A 1014 7.02 -18.99 -26.40
N LYS A 1015 6.79 -18.19 -27.44
CA LYS A 1015 7.52 -16.96 -27.74
C LYS A 1015 6.52 -15.85 -28.11
N ILE A 1016 6.95 -14.61 -27.94
CA ILE A 1016 6.12 -13.43 -28.28
C ILE A 1016 5.89 -13.39 -29.79
N TYR A 1017 4.63 -13.58 -30.20
CA TYR A 1017 4.21 -13.45 -31.60
C TYR A 1017 3.77 -12.02 -31.92
N ARG A 1018 2.91 -11.42 -31.07
CA ARG A 1018 2.48 -10.02 -31.18
C ARG A 1018 2.43 -9.39 -29.80
N GLU A 1019 2.92 -8.17 -29.65
CA GLU A 1019 2.95 -7.52 -28.34
C GLU A 1019 1.63 -6.91 -27.88
N ASN A 1020 0.78 -6.54 -28.84
CA ASN A 1020 -0.50 -5.96 -28.55
C ASN A 1020 -1.51 -6.48 -29.58
N VAL A 1021 -2.52 -7.20 -29.10
CA VAL A 1021 -3.68 -7.62 -29.88
C VAL A 1021 -4.96 -7.37 -29.11
N THR A 1022 -5.97 -6.93 -29.84
CA THR A 1022 -7.37 -6.83 -29.44
C THR A 1022 -8.12 -8.08 -29.89
N GLU A 1023 -9.34 -8.29 -29.39
CA GLU A 1023 -10.15 -9.45 -29.79
C GLU A 1023 -10.32 -9.60 -31.32
N PRO A 1024 -10.69 -8.55 -32.09
CA PRO A 1024 -10.84 -8.70 -33.54
C PRO A 1024 -9.55 -9.14 -34.22
N GLU A 1025 -8.40 -8.63 -33.76
CA GLU A 1025 -7.08 -9.00 -34.27
C GLU A 1025 -6.70 -10.44 -33.91
N ILE A 1026 -7.01 -10.88 -32.68
CA ILE A 1026 -6.83 -12.28 -32.27
C ILE A 1026 -7.56 -13.21 -33.23
N LEU A 1027 -8.83 -12.93 -33.54
CA LEU A 1027 -9.64 -13.77 -34.42
C LEU A 1027 -9.16 -13.71 -35.87
N ALA A 1028 -8.76 -12.53 -36.35
CA ALA A 1028 -8.20 -12.36 -37.70
C ALA A 1028 -6.87 -13.11 -37.88
N ILE A 1029 -6.07 -13.24 -36.82
CA ILE A 1029 -4.82 -14.01 -36.83
C ILE A 1029 -5.12 -15.51 -36.73
N LEU A 1030 -5.94 -15.93 -35.76
CA LEU A 1030 -6.17 -17.35 -35.48
C LEU A 1030 -7.01 -18.04 -36.56
N GLY A 1031 -7.98 -17.36 -37.17
CA GLY A 1031 -8.83 -17.91 -38.23
C GLY A 1031 -8.05 -18.63 -39.35
N PRO A 1032 -7.23 -17.92 -40.14
CA PRO A 1032 -6.43 -18.54 -41.19
C PRO A 1032 -5.36 -19.50 -40.65
N MET A 1033 -4.82 -19.26 -39.46
CA MET A 1033 -3.79 -20.11 -38.85
C MET A 1033 -4.33 -21.49 -38.46
N ILE A 1034 -5.50 -21.54 -37.82
CA ILE A 1034 -6.20 -22.78 -37.45
C ILE A 1034 -6.66 -23.52 -38.71
N LYS A 1035 -7.14 -22.80 -39.73
CA LYS A 1035 -7.45 -23.39 -41.03
C LYS A 1035 -6.24 -24.09 -41.65
N ARG A 1036 -5.07 -23.44 -41.65
CA ARG A 1036 -3.84 -24.04 -42.18
C ARG A 1036 -3.40 -25.22 -41.33
N TYR A 1037 -3.47 -25.14 -40.01
CA TYR A 1037 -3.20 -26.29 -39.13
C TYR A 1037 -4.07 -27.50 -39.49
N ALA A 1038 -5.37 -27.30 -39.72
CA ALA A 1038 -6.27 -28.38 -40.13
C ALA A 1038 -5.88 -29.07 -41.44
N LEU A 1039 -5.31 -28.31 -42.39
CA LEU A 1039 -4.99 -28.78 -43.75
C LEU A 1039 -3.55 -29.29 -43.91
N GLU A 1040 -2.61 -28.72 -43.15
CA GLU A 1040 -1.17 -28.87 -43.38
C GLU A 1040 -0.44 -29.60 -42.26
N ARG A 1041 -1.12 -29.95 -41.14
CA ARG A 1041 -0.49 -30.68 -40.03
C ARG A 1041 -0.01 -32.07 -40.45
N GLU A 1042 1.10 -32.48 -39.87
CA GLU A 1042 1.57 -33.86 -39.96
C GLU A 1042 0.76 -34.78 -39.01
N GLU A 1043 0.85 -36.09 -39.22
CA GLU A 1043 0.15 -37.05 -38.37
C GLU A 1043 0.65 -36.97 -36.92
N GLY A 1044 -0.26 -36.72 -35.98
CA GLY A 1044 0.05 -36.57 -34.56
C GLY A 1044 0.69 -35.23 -34.17
N GLU A 1045 0.92 -34.32 -35.12
CA GLU A 1045 1.47 -33.00 -34.85
C GLU A 1045 0.49 -32.12 -34.04
N ARG A 1046 1.01 -31.47 -33.00
CA ARG A 1046 0.26 -30.55 -32.14
C ARG A 1046 0.38 -29.12 -32.65
N PHE A 1047 -0.58 -28.26 -32.32
CA PHE A 1047 -0.67 -26.89 -32.84
C PHE A 1047 0.60 -26.06 -32.55
N GLY A 1048 1.17 -26.20 -31.35
CA GLY A 1048 2.39 -25.52 -30.94
C GLY A 1048 3.64 -25.96 -31.71
N ASP A 1049 3.69 -27.20 -32.19
CA ASP A 1049 4.76 -27.69 -33.07
C ASP A 1049 4.52 -27.23 -34.52
N PHE A 1050 3.26 -27.29 -34.98
CA PHE A 1050 2.84 -26.80 -36.29
C PHE A 1050 3.22 -25.33 -36.51
N VAL A 1051 2.93 -24.44 -35.55
CA VAL A 1051 3.23 -23.00 -35.73
C VAL A 1051 4.73 -22.73 -35.85
N ILE A 1052 5.59 -23.59 -35.32
CA ILE A 1052 7.04 -23.50 -35.51
C ILE A 1052 7.41 -24.04 -36.89
N ARG A 1053 6.96 -25.25 -37.24
CA ARG A 1053 7.27 -25.88 -38.54
C ARG A 1053 6.78 -25.05 -39.73
N ALA A 1054 5.59 -24.46 -39.61
CA ALA A 1054 4.98 -23.61 -40.61
C ALA A 1054 5.59 -22.19 -40.67
N GLY A 1055 6.59 -21.88 -39.83
CA GLY A 1055 7.32 -20.60 -39.86
C GLY A 1055 6.56 -19.41 -39.25
N TYR A 1056 5.52 -19.64 -38.45
CA TYR A 1056 4.84 -18.53 -37.75
C TYR A 1056 5.70 -17.93 -36.64
N ILE A 1057 6.50 -18.75 -35.95
CA ILE A 1057 7.33 -18.29 -34.82
C ILE A 1057 8.55 -19.20 -34.59
N ALA A 1058 9.67 -18.60 -34.18
CA ALA A 1058 10.86 -19.32 -33.77
C ALA A 1058 10.63 -20.12 -32.47
N PRO A 1059 11.25 -21.31 -32.30
CA PRO A 1059 11.19 -22.04 -31.04
C PRO A 1059 11.94 -21.29 -29.91
N THR A 1060 11.45 -21.39 -28.67
CA THR A 1060 12.23 -20.98 -27.50
C THR A 1060 13.08 -22.17 -27.03
N THR A 1061 14.41 -22.02 -27.10
CA THR A 1061 15.38 -23.07 -26.72
C THR A 1061 15.83 -22.99 -25.27
N ALA A 1062 15.81 -21.79 -24.67
CA ALA A 1062 16.08 -21.56 -23.25
C ALA A 1062 15.29 -20.35 -22.75
N GLY A 1063 15.00 -20.31 -21.44
CA GLY A 1063 14.24 -19.21 -20.83
C GLY A 1063 14.91 -17.84 -21.00
N ALA A 1064 16.24 -17.78 -20.87
CA ALA A 1064 17.00 -16.54 -21.08
C ALA A 1064 16.93 -16.01 -22.52
N LEU A 1065 16.63 -16.88 -23.49
CA LEU A 1065 16.52 -16.55 -24.93
C LEU A 1065 15.04 -16.33 -25.34
N TRP A 1066 14.13 -16.18 -24.38
CA TRP A 1066 12.69 -16.05 -24.66
C TRP A 1066 12.37 -14.86 -25.56
N TYR A 1067 13.07 -13.73 -25.37
CA TYR A 1067 12.89 -12.51 -26.19
C TYR A 1067 13.58 -12.57 -27.57
N GLU A 1068 14.51 -13.49 -27.80
CA GLU A 1068 15.23 -13.55 -29.08
C GLU A 1068 14.35 -14.17 -30.17
N GLY A 1069 14.29 -13.57 -31.37
CA GLY A 1069 13.47 -14.09 -32.46
C GLY A 1069 11.95 -13.96 -32.28
N MET A 1070 11.49 -13.04 -31.42
CA MET A 1070 10.07 -12.66 -31.32
C MET A 1070 9.56 -11.93 -32.57
N GLY A 1071 8.24 -11.84 -32.73
CA GLY A 1071 7.58 -11.10 -33.82
C GLY A 1071 7.25 -11.91 -35.07
N GLY A 1072 7.55 -13.21 -35.07
CA GLY A 1072 7.33 -14.14 -36.18
C GLY A 1072 8.49 -14.22 -37.18
N GLU A 1073 8.40 -15.16 -38.13
CA GLU A 1073 9.46 -15.43 -39.12
C GLU A 1073 8.97 -15.20 -40.56
N GLY A 1074 9.91 -14.97 -41.49
CA GLY A 1074 9.62 -14.85 -42.92
C GLY A 1074 8.50 -13.85 -43.24
N GLU A 1075 7.46 -14.33 -43.93
CA GLU A 1075 6.26 -13.54 -44.28
C GLU A 1075 5.34 -13.25 -43.08
N HIS A 1076 5.48 -13.98 -41.98
CA HIS A 1076 4.70 -13.81 -40.75
C HIS A 1076 5.37 -12.85 -39.75
N ARG A 1077 6.61 -12.44 -40.06
CA ARG A 1077 7.33 -11.44 -39.28
C ARG A 1077 6.60 -10.11 -39.36
N GLU A 1078 6.33 -9.53 -38.19
CA GLU A 1078 6.05 -8.09 -38.13
C GLU A 1078 7.29 -7.37 -38.64
N VAL A 1079 7.24 -6.94 -39.91
CA VAL A 1079 8.18 -5.97 -40.43
C VAL A 1079 7.92 -4.72 -39.59
N ALA A 1080 8.78 -4.44 -38.61
CA ALA A 1080 8.97 -3.08 -38.15
C ALA A 1080 9.17 -2.27 -39.43
N ALA A 1081 8.21 -1.40 -39.76
CA ALA A 1081 8.21 -0.64 -40.99
C ALA A 1081 9.60 -0.01 -41.15
N ALA A 1082 10.34 -0.52 -42.13
CA ALA A 1082 11.68 -0.03 -42.38
C ALA A 1082 11.56 1.38 -42.98
N ALA A 1083 12.29 2.30 -42.33
CA ALA A 1083 12.59 3.70 -42.70
C ALA A 1083 11.64 4.79 -42.19
#